data_AF-A0A544Y512-F1
#
_entry.id   AF-A0A544Y512-F1
#
_cell.length_a   1.000
_cell.length_b   1.000
_cell.length_c   1.000
_cell.angle_alpha   90.00
_cell.angle_beta   90.00
_cell.angle_gamma   90.00
#
_symmetry.space_group_name_H-M   'P 1'
#
loop_
_entity.id
_entity.type
_entity.pdbx_description
1 polymer ?
#
loop_
_entity_poly.entity_id
_entity_poly.type
_entity_poly.pdbx_seq_one_letter_code
_entity_poly.pdbx_strand_id
1 'polypeptide(L)'
;MAADAAPPLPRHRVADGPGAGHLPPPRTGGIVRLTLRNTGVTAARRVTRTAVAAVLLTGLLAGPLNAYPSSAGSATSTAATSAAAAAAAAAADDLTGDIAFSVPSRTFQGQISVSLSTAISGAQIRYTTDGKPPTAQSALYGGQPLQFTRTTQLRAQAFVGGTASGKPGTAMYVATSVTTAHDLPLVLIDSYGKGKPGRDYLDAATMIFAPGSGATTSLNAAPAVATRAGFHLRGQSSASFEKAPYRLEFWDNDNDDADYPVLGMPADSDWVLRGPFPDKSLIREALVYDLGKEMGLQVPRYRFVELYLNTDSNPVGADDYMGVYMLEETIKDSKNRLDLKQLDEDDTTLPKITGGYIWKFEWMAAEEPTLPCSGSSSTCWSYLEVVDPSPLQPQQKDWLRGYIQEFHNVLHSQNFADPDTGYQAYIDVGSFIDQMIIYELSRNMDAYYRSAYFYKDRNTKIFAGPLWDYDLTFGVGGFFQNDQTSGWQYQQPRQPIAFDWFTQLLRDPAFVDQVKARWQELRRGVLSDAALQSRIDALAQPLTNAAQRNFQRWPNLTTRTIGFFITPTASTWQGQVQYLRDWTLRRAAWLDSTAAWGGPVASPSPSPSPSVSPSASPSPSPSVSPSASPSPSPSVSPSPSPSPSPSGGASGACSATVRVVSSWPGGFQGEVTVSAGNAAINGWTVKWTWPGGQTITQLWGGLNSGSGSAVTVRNESWNGSLAANTTTTFGFLGNGSAVAPTATCTSP
;
A
#
# COMPACT_ATOMS: atom_id res chain seq x y z
N MET A 1 61.54 -1.09 -56.87
CA MET A 1 61.51 -2.50 -57.29
C MET A 1 62.75 -3.18 -56.72
N ALA A 2 62.57 -3.91 -55.62
CA ALA A 2 63.53 -4.71 -54.84
C ALA A 2 62.86 -4.94 -53.45
N ALA A 3 63.18 -5.90 -52.60
CA ALA A 3 63.81 -7.22 -52.66
C ALA A 3 63.98 -7.66 -51.19
N ASP A 4 63.97 -8.98 -50.95
CA ASP A 4 64.68 -9.71 -49.89
C ASP A 4 64.26 -9.79 -48.40
N ALA A 5 64.46 -11.04 -47.93
CA ALA A 5 64.99 -11.52 -46.65
C ALA A 5 64.11 -11.69 -45.36
N ALA A 6 64.21 -12.90 -44.81
CA ALA A 6 63.93 -13.35 -43.43
C ALA A 6 65.24 -14.00 -42.87
N PRO A 7 65.31 -14.77 -41.75
CA PRO A 7 64.48 -14.93 -40.53
C PRO A 7 65.34 -14.46 -39.30
N PRO A 8 65.60 -15.14 -38.13
CA PRO A 8 64.95 -16.22 -37.36
C PRO A 8 64.80 -15.96 -35.82
N LEU A 9 64.45 -17.00 -35.05
CA LEU A 9 64.48 -17.09 -33.57
C LEU A 9 65.86 -17.56 -33.03
N PRO A 10 66.16 -17.40 -31.72
CA PRO A 10 66.34 -18.60 -30.88
C PRO A 10 65.87 -18.49 -29.40
N ARG A 11 65.94 -19.62 -28.68
CA ARG A 11 65.62 -19.83 -27.25
C ARG A 11 66.85 -19.59 -26.34
N HIS A 12 66.69 -19.25 -25.05
CA HIS A 12 67.13 -20.07 -23.90
C HIS A 12 66.90 -19.45 -22.48
N ARG A 13 66.58 -20.32 -21.50
CA ARG A 13 67.00 -20.46 -20.06
C ARG A 13 67.72 -19.32 -19.31
N VAL A 14 67.72 -19.19 -17.96
CA VAL A 14 66.97 -19.69 -16.75
C VAL A 14 67.58 -18.96 -15.50
N ALA A 15 66.95 -19.04 -14.31
CA ALA A 15 67.46 -18.64 -12.96
C ALA A 15 67.41 -17.12 -12.62
N ASP A 16 67.13 -16.64 -11.40
CA ASP A 16 66.78 -17.24 -10.08
C ASP A 16 65.73 -16.38 -9.32
N GLY A 17 65.12 -16.89 -8.24
CA GLY A 17 64.15 -16.15 -7.36
C GLY A 17 64.84 -15.40 -6.20
N PRO A 18 64.18 -15.16 -5.03
CA PRO A 18 62.75 -15.30 -4.65
C PRO A 18 62.16 -14.00 -4.01
N GLY A 19 60.93 -14.02 -3.48
CA GLY A 19 60.53 -13.07 -2.40
C GLY A 19 59.16 -12.39 -2.46
N ALA A 20 58.18 -13.00 -1.79
CA ALA A 20 56.96 -12.45 -1.17
C ALA A 20 56.48 -10.99 -1.41
N GLY A 21 55.20 -10.86 -1.80
CA GLY A 21 54.22 -10.25 -0.90
C GLY A 21 53.43 -9.01 -1.39
N HIS A 22 52.18 -9.23 -1.84
CA HIS A 22 51.03 -8.37 -1.49
C HIS A 22 49.69 -9.11 -1.70
N LEU A 23 48.73 -8.87 -0.79
CA LEU A 23 47.38 -9.47 -0.76
C LEU A 23 46.33 -8.52 -1.35
N PRO A 24 45.28 -9.02 -2.03
CA PRO A 24 43.99 -8.36 -2.15
C PRO A 24 42.93 -8.94 -1.17
N PRO A 25 41.85 -8.19 -0.85
CA PRO A 25 40.87 -8.52 0.20
C PRO A 25 39.84 -9.62 -0.19
N PRO A 26 39.11 -10.20 0.79
CA PRO A 26 38.34 -11.44 0.59
C PRO A 26 36.98 -11.22 -0.08
N ARG A 27 36.54 -12.23 -0.84
CA ARG A 27 35.15 -12.39 -1.28
C ARG A 27 34.33 -13.12 -0.21
N THR A 28 33.11 -12.66 0.01
CA THR A 28 32.13 -13.30 0.90
C THR A 28 31.71 -14.67 0.39
N GLY A 29 31.58 -15.64 1.30
CA GLY A 29 31.25 -17.02 0.97
C GLY A 29 29.75 -17.24 0.78
N GLY A 30 29.36 -17.80 -0.36
CA GLY A 30 28.05 -18.41 -0.53
C GLY A 30 28.00 -19.76 0.19
N ILE A 31 27.02 -19.96 1.08
CA ILE A 31 26.80 -21.25 1.74
C ILE A 31 26.13 -22.20 0.74
N VAL A 32 26.90 -23.17 0.24
CA VAL A 32 26.38 -24.28 -0.55
C VAL A 32 25.64 -25.25 0.38
N ARG A 33 24.30 -25.33 0.27
CA ARG A 33 23.51 -26.40 0.91
C ARG A 33 23.84 -27.74 0.26
N LEU A 34 24.73 -28.50 0.90
CA LEU A 34 25.06 -29.88 0.53
C LEU A 34 23.97 -30.84 1.05
N THR A 35 22.98 -31.15 0.20
CA THR A 35 21.95 -32.14 0.52
C THR A 35 22.53 -33.56 0.40
N LEU A 36 22.78 -34.20 1.54
CA LEU A 36 23.13 -35.62 1.58
C LEU A 36 21.93 -36.47 1.12
N ARG A 37 22.07 -37.11 -0.05
CA ARG A 37 21.12 -38.13 -0.50
C ARG A 37 21.24 -39.35 0.41
N ASN A 38 20.16 -39.68 1.12
CA ASN A 38 20.01 -41.00 1.71
C ASN A 38 18.86 -41.74 1.02
N THR A 39 19.09 -42.99 0.62
CA THR A 39 18.21 -43.73 -0.29
C THR A 39 17.21 -44.60 0.45
N GLY A 40 15.92 -44.41 0.14
CA GLY A 40 14.87 -45.43 0.29
C GLY A 40 14.27 -45.61 1.69
N VAL A 41 12.98 -45.31 1.82
CA VAL A 41 11.89 -46.32 1.77
C VAL A 41 10.56 -45.59 1.97
N THR A 42 9.62 -45.82 1.07
CA THR A 42 8.31 -45.13 1.05
C THR A 42 7.38 -45.68 2.12
N ALA A 43 6.90 -44.84 3.03
CA ALA A 43 5.83 -45.18 3.97
C ALA A 43 4.81 -44.03 4.08
N ALA A 44 3.85 -44.00 3.15
CA ALA A 44 2.75 -43.04 3.20
C ALA A 44 1.83 -43.35 4.39
N ARG A 45 1.81 -42.48 5.41
CA ARG A 45 0.91 -42.60 6.55
C ARG A 45 -0.13 -41.48 6.53
N ARG A 46 -1.32 -41.79 6.03
CA ARG A 46 -2.50 -40.89 6.13
C ARG A 46 -2.78 -40.60 7.60
N VAL A 47 -2.84 -39.32 7.97
CA VAL A 47 -3.46 -38.89 9.22
C VAL A 47 -4.90 -38.50 8.91
N THR A 48 -5.83 -39.40 9.21
CA THR A 48 -7.27 -39.13 9.11
C THR A 48 -7.68 -38.26 10.28
N ARG A 49 -7.98 -36.97 10.06
CA ARG A 49 -8.72 -36.15 11.03
C ARG A 49 -10.19 -36.10 10.64
N THR A 50 -11.03 -36.65 11.50
CA THR A 50 -12.48 -36.73 11.30
C THR A 50 -13.12 -35.37 11.52
N ALA A 51 -13.57 -34.71 10.46
CA ALA A 51 -14.40 -33.51 10.56
C ALA A 51 -15.85 -33.92 10.88
N VAL A 52 -16.39 -33.46 12.01
CA VAL A 52 -17.81 -33.63 12.35
C VAL A 52 -18.60 -32.54 11.63
N ALA A 53 -19.26 -32.89 10.54
CA ALA A 53 -20.16 -32.00 9.82
C ALA A 53 -21.56 -32.01 10.45
N ALA A 54 -22.03 -30.87 10.93
CA ALA A 54 -23.42 -30.65 11.31
C ALA A 54 -24.13 -29.91 10.17
N VAL A 55 -25.00 -30.60 9.44
CA VAL A 55 -25.81 -30.02 8.36
C VAL A 55 -27.09 -29.43 8.96
N LEU A 56 -27.34 -28.14 8.72
CA LEU A 56 -28.67 -27.54 8.84
C LEU A 56 -28.95 -26.71 7.59
N LEU A 57 -29.89 -27.19 6.79
CA LEU A 57 -30.29 -26.61 5.51
C LEU A 57 -31.74 -26.14 5.60
N THR A 58 -32.00 -24.84 5.45
CA THR A 58 -33.34 -24.33 5.10
C THR A 58 -33.31 -22.88 4.60
N GLY A 59 -33.93 -22.64 3.44
CA GLY A 59 -34.66 -21.40 3.14
C GLY A 59 -33.88 -20.19 2.61
N LEU A 60 -33.87 -20.01 1.28
CA LEU A 60 -33.71 -18.68 0.68
C LEU A 60 -34.95 -17.83 0.96
N LEU A 61 -34.76 -16.54 1.23
CA LEU A 61 -35.56 -15.44 0.68
C LEU A 61 -34.75 -14.13 0.74
N ALA A 62 -34.88 -13.28 -0.27
CA ALA A 62 -34.04 -12.11 -0.47
C ALA A 62 -34.49 -10.88 0.34
N GLY A 63 -33.53 -10.09 0.81
CA GLY A 63 -33.70 -8.78 1.44
C GLY A 63 -32.33 -8.11 1.65
N PRO A 64 -32.22 -6.78 1.60
CA PRO A 64 -30.93 -6.10 1.69
C PRO A 64 -30.30 -6.24 3.09
N LEU A 65 -29.01 -6.51 3.14
CA LEU A 65 -28.27 -6.60 4.41
C LEU A 65 -28.07 -5.20 4.99
N ASN A 66 -28.64 -4.98 6.17
CA ASN A 66 -28.68 -3.68 6.84
C ASN A 66 -27.30 -3.14 7.26
N ALA A 67 -27.23 -1.81 7.30
CA ALA A 67 -26.20 -1.04 8.00
C ALA A 67 -26.15 -1.35 9.51
N TYR A 68 -25.08 -0.88 10.18
CA TYR A 68 -24.89 -0.97 11.63
C TYR A 68 -26.16 -0.57 12.42
N PRO A 69 -26.75 -1.47 13.23
CA PRO A 69 -27.89 -1.13 14.06
C PRO A 69 -27.43 -0.38 15.32
N SER A 70 -27.93 0.85 15.48
CA SER A 70 -27.80 1.59 16.72
C SER A 70 -28.78 1.06 17.77
N SER A 71 -28.21 0.58 18.89
CA SER A 71 -28.82 0.26 20.19
C SER A 71 -29.66 -1.04 20.37
N ALA A 72 -29.26 -1.78 21.42
CA ALA A 72 -29.97 -2.77 22.26
C ALA A 72 -30.42 -4.13 21.67
N GLY A 73 -29.88 -5.25 22.19
CA GLY A 73 -30.47 -6.57 21.88
C GLY A 73 -29.79 -7.91 22.27
N SER A 74 -28.77 -7.99 23.14
CA SER A 74 -28.21 -9.23 23.75
C SER A 74 -27.59 -10.34 22.86
N ALA A 75 -28.10 -10.62 21.67
CA ALA A 75 -27.71 -11.79 20.86
C ALA A 75 -26.46 -11.57 19.97
N THR A 76 -26.23 -10.34 19.51
CA THR A 76 -25.04 -9.99 18.71
C THR A 76 -23.79 -9.84 19.57
N SER A 77 -23.94 -9.38 20.82
CA SER A 77 -22.83 -9.30 21.79
C SER A 77 -22.24 -10.67 22.10
N THR A 78 -23.07 -11.69 22.34
CA THR A 78 -22.58 -13.05 22.65
C THR A 78 -21.80 -13.67 21.49
N ALA A 79 -22.24 -13.50 20.24
CA ALA A 79 -21.53 -14.00 19.07
C ALA A 79 -20.16 -13.31 18.89
N ALA A 80 -20.10 -11.98 19.04
CA ALA A 80 -18.84 -11.22 18.99
C ALA A 80 -17.88 -11.62 20.14
N THR A 81 -18.41 -11.82 21.35
CA THR A 81 -17.62 -12.30 22.50
C THR A 81 -17.10 -13.73 22.27
N SER A 82 -17.89 -14.63 21.68
CA SER A 82 -17.42 -15.99 21.35
C SER A 82 -16.33 -16.02 20.28
N ALA A 83 -16.40 -15.14 19.28
CA ALA A 83 -15.37 -15.03 18.26
C ALA A 83 -14.05 -14.48 18.83
N ALA A 84 -14.12 -13.44 19.68
CA ALA A 84 -12.96 -12.89 20.37
C ALA A 84 -12.33 -13.91 21.36
N ALA A 85 -13.16 -14.69 22.06
CA ALA A 85 -12.67 -15.76 22.94
C ALA A 85 -12.01 -16.91 22.16
N ALA A 86 -12.53 -17.27 20.98
CA ALA A 86 -11.90 -18.26 20.10
C ALA A 86 -10.57 -17.77 19.52
N ALA A 87 -10.47 -16.49 19.15
CA ALA A 87 -9.22 -15.86 18.71
C ALA A 87 -8.16 -15.88 19.81
N ALA A 88 -8.56 -15.50 21.04
CA ALA A 88 -7.68 -15.50 22.20
C ALA A 88 -7.20 -16.91 22.57
N ALA A 89 -8.06 -17.92 22.45
CA ALA A 89 -7.72 -19.31 22.67
C ALA A 89 -6.72 -19.84 21.62
N ALA A 90 -6.98 -19.60 20.32
CA ALA A 90 -6.08 -20.02 19.25
C ALA A 90 -4.67 -19.42 19.40
N ALA A 91 -4.57 -18.10 19.60
CA ALA A 91 -3.29 -17.42 19.81
C ALA A 91 -2.56 -17.85 21.10
N ALA A 92 -3.29 -18.23 22.14
CA ALA A 92 -2.70 -18.80 23.35
C ALA A 92 -2.22 -20.24 23.14
N ASP A 93 -2.97 -21.08 22.43
CA ASP A 93 -2.61 -22.48 22.16
C ASP A 93 -1.34 -22.57 21.30
N ASP A 94 -1.25 -21.79 20.22
CA ASP A 94 -0.09 -21.78 19.32
C ASP A 94 1.19 -21.25 20.01
N LEU A 95 1.06 -20.28 20.91
CA LEU A 95 2.19 -19.74 21.66
C LEU A 95 2.60 -20.56 22.88
N THR A 96 1.72 -21.29 23.56
CA THR A 96 2.07 -21.96 24.84
C THR A 96 2.82 -23.28 24.68
N GLY A 97 2.59 -24.04 23.61
CA GLY A 97 3.31 -25.29 23.36
C GLY A 97 3.14 -26.31 24.48
N ASP A 98 4.24 -26.93 24.94
CA ASP A 98 4.21 -27.89 26.07
C ASP A 98 4.49 -27.22 27.44
N ILE A 99 4.39 -25.89 27.53
CA ILE A 99 4.60 -25.11 28.76
C ILE A 99 3.31 -24.41 29.19
N ALA A 100 2.85 -24.72 30.40
CA ALA A 100 1.76 -24.02 31.05
C ALA A 100 2.30 -22.87 31.91
N PHE A 101 1.91 -21.64 31.54
CA PHE A 101 2.17 -20.41 32.27
C PHE A 101 1.01 -20.13 33.22
N SER A 102 1.28 -19.77 34.49
CA SER A 102 0.21 -19.51 35.47
C SER A 102 -0.60 -18.24 35.20
N VAL A 103 -0.14 -17.39 34.29
CA VAL A 103 -0.83 -16.19 33.81
C VAL A 103 -0.66 -16.12 32.28
N PRO A 104 -1.74 -15.96 31.49
CA PRO A 104 -1.64 -15.82 30.04
C PRO A 104 -0.97 -14.50 29.65
N SER A 105 -0.53 -14.39 28.39
CA SER A 105 0.02 -13.14 27.82
C SER A 105 -0.93 -11.96 28.03
N ARG A 106 -0.43 -10.87 28.62
CA ARG A 106 -1.24 -9.71 29.00
C ARG A 106 -0.38 -8.47 29.30
N THR A 107 -1.06 -7.34 29.41
CA THR A 107 -0.51 -6.15 30.07
C THR A 107 -0.51 -6.30 31.60
N PHE A 108 0.36 -5.54 32.27
CA PHE A 108 0.37 -5.42 33.73
C PHE A 108 0.87 -4.05 34.20
N GLN A 109 0.51 -3.67 35.43
CA GLN A 109 1.00 -2.48 36.12
C GLN A 109 1.87 -2.88 37.31
N GLY A 110 3.00 -2.22 37.53
CA GLY A 110 3.89 -2.46 38.66
C GLY A 110 4.69 -3.77 38.55
N GLN A 111 4.08 -4.90 38.96
CA GLN A 111 4.72 -6.22 38.97
C GLN A 111 3.73 -7.32 38.57
N ILE A 112 4.23 -8.34 37.87
CA ILE A 112 3.51 -9.58 37.57
C ILE A 112 4.35 -10.80 38.00
N SER A 113 3.66 -11.80 38.55
CA SER A 113 4.23 -13.04 39.11
C SER A 113 3.78 -14.23 38.28
N VAL A 114 4.72 -15.03 37.77
CA VAL A 114 4.47 -16.07 36.78
C VAL A 114 5.18 -17.37 37.16
N SER A 115 4.42 -18.43 37.38
CA SER A 115 4.93 -19.80 37.53
C SER A 115 4.88 -20.55 36.21
N LEU A 116 5.85 -21.44 36.00
CA LEU A 116 5.93 -22.34 34.85
C LEU A 116 5.68 -23.80 35.27
N SER A 117 5.04 -24.57 34.41
CA SER A 117 4.85 -26.02 34.58
C SER A 117 4.80 -26.72 33.22
N THR A 118 4.97 -28.04 33.21
CA THR A 118 4.88 -28.89 32.02
C THR A 118 4.36 -30.27 32.41
N ALA A 119 3.64 -30.93 31.50
CA ALA A 119 3.18 -32.31 31.68
C ALA A 119 4.28 -33.36 31.39
N ILE A 120 5.44 -32.93 30.88
CA ILE A 120 6.51 -33.83 30.44
C ILE A 120 7.28 -34.37 31.65
N SER A 121 7.05 -35.66 31.94
CA SER A 121 7.62 -36.36 33.09
C SER A 121 9.16 -36.31 33.09
N GLY A 122 9.74 -35.94 34.24
CA GLY A 122 11.19 -35.85 34.41
C GLY A 122 11.88 -34.66 33.74
N ALA A 123 11.13 -33.72 33.15
CA ALA A 123 11.70 -32.55 32.50
C ALA A 123 12.16 -31.46 33.49
N GLN A 124 13.26 -30.81 33.13
CA GLN A 124 13.66 -29.48 33.63
C GLN A 124 13.11 -28.41 32.68
N ILE A 125 12.44 -27.37 33.20
CA ILE A 125 12.04 -26.23 32.38
C ILE A 125 13.20 -25.23 32.31
N ARG A 126 13.63 -24.89 31.10
CA ARG A 126 14.62 -23.84 30.81
C ARG A 126 13.93 -22.63 30.23
N TYR A 127 14.39 -21.42 30.55
CA TYR A 127 13.75 -20.19 30.08
C TYR A 127 14.74 -19.07 29.72
N THR A 128 14.24 -18.12 28.92
CA THR A 128 14.92 -16.89 28.47
C THR A 128 13.96 -15.71 28.58
N THR A 129 14.53 -14.50 28.61
CA THR A 129 13.78 -13.22 28.67
C THR A 129 14.29 -12.19 27.65
N ASP A 130 15.17 -12.61 26.73
CA ASP A 130 15.77 -11.81 25.66
C ASP A 130 15.23 -12.18 24.27
N GLY A 131 14.11 -12.91 24.23
CA GLY A 131 13.42 -13.37 23.02
C GLY A 131 14.06 -14.54 22.26
N LYS A 132 15.24 -15.03 22.68
CA LYS A 132 15.88 -16.19 22.05
C LYS A 132 15.20 -17.51 22.48
N PRO A 133 15.13 -18.52 21.61
CA PRO A 133 14.72 -19.87 22.02
C PRO A 133 15.58 -20.41 23.18
N PRO A 134 14.99 -21.06 24.20
CA PRO A 134 15.76 -21.67 25.28
C PRO A 134 16.67 -22.81 24.82
N THR A 135 17.81 -22.96 25.48
CA THR A 135 18.73 -24.09 25.32
C THR A 135 18.92 -24.81 26.66
N ALA A 136 19.61 -25.95 26.65
CA ALA A 136 19.99 -26.66 27.87
C ALA A 136 20.88 -25.82 28.83
N GLN A 137 21.51 -24.77 28.31
CA GLN A 137 22.35 -23.83 29.05
C GLN A 137 21.59 -22.57 29.53
N SER A 138 20.35 -22.35 29.08
CA SER A 138 19.50 -21.26 29.55
C SER A 138 19.12 -21.43 31.04
N ALA A 139 18.54 -20.37 31.63
CA ALA A 139 18.20 -20.35 33.04
C ALA A 139 17.25 -21.50 33.41
N LEU A 140 17.56 -22.20 34.51
CA LEU A 140 16.71 -23.28 35.03
C LEU A 140 15.58 -22.66 35.86
N TYR A 141 14.33 -23.01 35.56
CA TYR A 141 13.20 -22.64 36.40
C TYR A 141 13.20 -23.49 37.69
N GLY A 142 13.52 -22.85 38.81
CA GLY A 142 13.66 -23.50 40.13
C GLY A 142 12.35 -23.74 40.89
N GLY A 143 11.19 -23.67 40.24
CA GLY A 143 9.87 -23.88 40.87
C GLY A 143 9.27 -22.67 41.60
N GLN A 144 10.06 -21.60 41.84
CA GLN A 144 9.57 -20.35 42.41
C GLN A 144 9.03 -19.41 41.32
N PRO A 145 7.94 -18.65 41.57
CA PRO A 145 7.39 -17.72 40.59
C PRO A 145 8.41 -16.68 40.12
N LEU A 146 8.50 -16.49 38.80
CA LEU A 146 9.29 -15.44 38.17
C LEU A 146 8.56 -14.09 38.35
N GLN A 147 9.31 -13.04 38.68
CA GLN A 147 8.76 -11.69 38.89
C GLN A 147 9.25 -10.75 37.79
N PHE A 148 8.32 -10.04 37.13
CA PHE A 148 8.66 -9.04 36.12
C PHE A 148 8.06 -7.68 36.47
N THR A 149 8.86 -6.62 36.29
CA THR A 149 8.49 -5.21 36.52
C THR A 149 8.62 -4.33 35.26
N ARG A 150 8.96 -4.95 34.12
CA ARG A 150 9.13 -4.32 32.80
C ARG A 150 8.61 -5.26 31.72
N THR A 151 8.36 -4.74 30.50
CA THR A 151 7.97 -5.58 29.36
C THR A 151 8.96 -6.74 29.19
N THR A 152 8.44 -7.96 29.08
CA THR A 152 9.22 -9.20 29.03
C THR A 152 8.57 -10.21 28.09
N GLN A 153 9.33 -10.71 27.10
CA GLN A 153 9.00 -11.89 26.32
C GLN A 153 9.62 -13.11 27.01
N LEU A 154 8.82 -13.84 27.79
CA LEU A 154 9.27 -15.04 28.50
C LEU A 154 9.11 -16.25 27.58
N ARG A 155 10.23 -16.83 27.14
CA ARG A 155 10.23 -18.07 26.36
C ARG A 155 10.74 -19.20 27.23
N ALA A 156 10.11 -20.37 27.15
CA ALA A 156 10.39 -21.52 28.00
C ALA A 156 10.28 -22.83 27.21
N GLN A 157 11.04 -23.86 27.59
CA GLN A 157 10.96 -25.19 27.00
C GLN A 157 11.40 -26.26 27.99
N ALA A 158 10.84 -27.45 27.87
CA ALA A 158 11.15 -28.61 28.69
C ALA A 158 12.39 -29.38 28.15
N PHE A 159 13.24 -29.87 29.05
CA PHE A 159 14.46 -30.60 28.73
C PHE A 159 14.57 -31.86 29.59
N VAL A 160 14.76 -33.03 28.96
CA VAL A 160 15.03 -34.30 29.64
C VAL A 160 16.47 -34.72 29.30
N GLY A 161 17.29 -34.95 30.33
CA GLY A 161 18.70 -35.34 30.15
C GLY A 161 19.57 -34.31 29.41
N GLY A 162 19.13 -33.05 29.31
CA GLY A 162 19.79 -32.00 28.52
C GLY A 162 19.34 -31.90 27.06
N THR A 163 18.42 -32.76 26.61
CA THR A 163 17.82 -32.69 25.28
C THR A 163 16.46 -31.99 25.35
N ALA A 164 16.18 -31.08 24.41
CA ALA A 164 14.87 -30.43 24.29
C ALA A 164 13.78 -31.50 24.08
N SER A 165 12.75 -31.47 24.91
CA SER A 165 11.68 -32.47 24.96
C SER A 165 10.35 -31.73 25.06
N GLY A 166 9.60 -31.67 23.97
CA GLY A 166 8.38 -30.87 23.84
C GLY A 166 8.58 -29.56 23.08
N LYS A 167 7.47 -28.98 22.62
CA LYS A 167 7.41 -27.67 21.95
C LYS A 167 7.78 -26.54 22.93
N PRO A 168 8.50 -25.49 22.49
CA PRO A 168 8.69 -24.30 23.28
C PRO A 168 7.35 -23.58 23.50
N GLY A 169 7.26 -22.83 24.60
CA GLY A 169 6.19 -21.90 24.89
C GLY A 169 6.72 -20.47 25.02
N THR A 170 5.91 -19.49 24.63
CA THR A 170 6.19 -18.06 24.80
C THR A 170 5.01 -17.35 25.44
N ALA A 171 5.26 -16.51 26.44
CA ALA A 171 4.30 -15.57 26.98
C ALA A 171 4.86 -14.14 26.96
N MET A 172 4.00 -13.18 26.61
CA MET A 172 4.34 -11.76 26.58
C MET A 172 3.67 -11.04 27.75
N TYR A 173 4.48 -10.39 28.59
CA TYR A 173 4.01 -9.54 29.66
C TYR A 173 4.43 -8.11 29.35
N VAL A 174 3.48 -7.24 28.99
CA VAL A 174 3.77 -5.86 28.59
C VAL A 174 3.50 -4.91 29.76
N ALA A 175 4.50 -4.16 30.19
CA ALA A 175 4.34 -3.22 31.30
C ALA A 175 3.60 -1.97 30.79
N THR A 176 2.62 -1.47 31.54
CA THR A 176 1.89 -0.24 31.17
C THR A 176 1.61 0.66 32.39
N SER A 177 1.49 1.96 32.12
CA SER A 177 0.95 2.97 33.04
C SER A 177 -0.40 3.52 32.57
N VAL A 178 -0.91 3.08 31.41
CA VAL A 178 -2.17 3.56 30.83
C VAL A 178 -3.36 3.02 31.62
N THR A 179 -4.25 3.92 32.00
CA THR A 179 -5.56 3.62 32.62
C THR A 179 -6.75 4.14 31.81
N THR A 180 -6.48 4.86 30.73
CA THR A 180 -7.50 5.41 29.82
C THR A 180 -8.43 4.31 29.29
N ALA A 181 -9.71 4.65 29.21
CA ALA A 181 -10.74 3.87 28.53
C ALA A 181 -11.03 4.51 27.16
N HIS A 182 -11.29 3.66 26.18
CA HIS A 182 -11.43 4.02 24.77
C HIS A 182 -12.74 3.46 24.20
N ASP A 183 -13.27 4.16 23.21
CA ASP A 183 -14.55 3.83 22.56
C ASP A 183 -14.34 2.87 21.37
N LEU A 184 -13.10 2.75 20.90
CA LEU A 184 -12.67 1.85 19.84
C LEU A 184 -11.89 0.65 20.40
N PRO A 185 -11.75 -0.45 19.64
CA PRO A 185 -10.75 -1.47 19.91
C PRO A 185 -9.34 -0.87 19.98
N LEU A 186 -8.45 -1.50 20.75
CA LEU A 186 -7.05 -1.08 20.88
C LEU A 186 -6.12 -2.06 20.19
N VAL A 187 -5.09 -1.53 19.53
CA VAL A 187 -3.90 -2.29 19.14
C VAL A 187 -2.72 -1.74 19.92
N LEU A 188 -1.96 -2.64 20.55
CA LEU A 188 -0.73 -2.34 21.26
C LEU A 188 0.41 -3.10 20.58
N ILE A 189 1.45 -2.37 20.18
CA ILE A 189 2.73 -2.90 19.73
C ILE A 189 3.82 -2.41 20.68
N ASP A 190 4.63 -3.33 21.21
CA ASP A 190 5.82 -3.03 22.01
C ASP A 190 7.04 -3.71 21.37
N SER A 191 8.03 -2.92 20.92
CA SER A 191 9.23 -3.45 20.23
C SER A 191 10.35 -3.91 21.16
N TYR A 192 10.09 -4.05 22.46
CA TYR A 192 11.06 -4.42 23.49
C TYR A 192 12.26 -3.46 23.58
N GLY A 193 12.04 -2.17 23.32
CA GLY A 193 13.08 -1.15 23.28
C GLY A 193 14.04 -1.22 22.09
N LYS A 194 13.70 -1.96 21.03
CA LYS A 194 14.50 -2.04 19.80
C LYS A 194 14.34 -0.83 18.87
N GLY A 195 13.53 0.17 19.25
CA GLY A 195 13.25 1.35 18.44
C GLY A 195 12.11 1.17 17.43
N LYS A 196 11.98 2.13 16.52
CA LYS A 196 11.05 2.10 15.38
C LYS A 196 11.61 1.21 14.26
N PRO A 197 10.77 0.44 13.54
CA PRO A 197 11.24 -0.43 12.47
C PRO A 197 11.61 0.35 11.21
N GLY A 198 12.48 -0.25 10.40
CA GLY A 198 12.74 0.14 9.01
C GLY A 198 11.76 -0.55 8.06
N ARG A 199 12.25 -0.95 6.88
CA ARG A 199 11.49 -1.79 5.93
C ARG A 199 11.51 -3.28 6.29
N ASP A 200 12.51 -3.72 7.04
CA ASP A 200 12.60 -5.10 7.53
C ASP A 200 11.69 -5.31 8.75
N TYR A 201 11.16 -6.53 8.89
CA TYR A 201 10.34 -6.91 10.04
C TYR A 201 11.12 -6.86 11.35
N LEU A 202 10.54 -6.19 12.35
CA LEU A 202 11.03 -6.13 13.72
C LEU A 202 10.14 -6.98 14.64
N ASP A 203 10.72 -7.93 15.39
CA ASP A 203 9.99 -8.74 16.39
C ASP A 203 9.45 -7.85 17.53
N ALA A 204 8.15 -7.94 17.78
CA ALA A 204 7.39 -7.18 18.77
C ALA A 204 6.36 -8.05 19.53
N ALA A 205 5.94 -7.56 20.70
CA ALA A 205 4.71 -8.02 21.33
C ALA A 205 3.52 -7.29 20.70
N THR A 206 2.54 -8.02 20.17
CA THR A 206 1.28 -7.43 19.69
C THR A 206 0.10 -7.91 20.53
N MET A 207 -0.71 -6.96 21.00
CA MET A 207 -1.93 -7.23 21.72
C MET A 207 -3.10 -6.43 21.15
N ILE A 208 -4.20 -7.11 20.85
CA ILE A 208 -5.43 -6.51 20.32
C ILE A 208 -6.53 -6.67 21.37
N PHE A 209 -7.19 -5.58 21.73
CA PHE A 209 -8.22 -5.53 22.76
C PHE A 209 -9.56 -5.18 22.12
N ALA A 210 -10.58 -6.00 22.36
CA ALA A 210 -11.95 -5.72 21.95
C ALA A 210 -12.71 -4.96 23.05
N PRO A 211 -13.77 -4.20 22.72
CA PRO A 211 -14.62 -3.53 23.71
C PRO A 211 -15.22 -4.53 24.72
N GLY A 212 -15.19 -4.15 25.99
CA GLY A 212 -15.81 -4.94 27.06
C GLY A 212 -17.34 -4.84 27.06
N SER A 213 -17.99 -5.52 28.02
CA SER A 213 -19.45 -5.48 28.19
C SER A 213 -20.02 -4.08 28.48
N GLY A 214 -19.19 -3.14 28.94
CA GLY A 214 -19.51 -1.72 29.10
C GLY A 214 -19.27 -0.85 27.86
N ALA A 215 -19.09 -1.45 26.67
CA ALA A 215 -18.80 -0.82 25.39
C ALA A 215 -17.46 -0.04 25.27
N THR A 216 -16.68 0.07 26.35
CA THR A 216 -15.31 0.64 26.32
C THR A 216 -14.23 -0.43 26.31
N THR A 217 -13.10 -0.12 25.66
CA THR A 217 -11.85 -0.90 25.66
C THR A 217 -10.83 -0.26 26.61
N SER A 218 -9.95 -1.05 27.23
CA SER A 218 -8.80 -0.54 27.99
C SER A 218 -7.63 -1.52 27.90
N LEU A 219 -6.40 -1.01 27.93
CA LEU A 219 -5.20 -1.86 27.98
C LEU A 219 -5.16 -2.75 29.23
N ASN A 220 -5.90 -2.46 30.30
CA ASN A 220 -5.96 -3.31 31.50
C ASN A 220 -6.88 -4.54 31.37
N ALA A 221 -7.65 -4.63 30.28
CA ALA A 221 -8.48 -5.80 29.98
C ALA A 221 -7.65 -7.02 29.54
N ALA A 222 -8.28 -8.19 29.46
CA ALA A 222 -7.67 -9.32 28.75
C ALA A 222 -7.64 -9.01 27.24
N PRO A 223 -6.51 -9.23 26.54
CA PRO A 223 -6.47 -9.08 25.09
C PRO A 223 -7.32 -10.16 24.39
N ALA A 224 -7.95 -9.79 23.28
CA ALA A 224 -8.67 -10.69 22.38
C ALA A 224 -7.72 -11.44 21.43
N VAL A 225 -6.54 -10.88 21.15
CA VAL A 225 -5.39 -11.58 20.54
C VAL A 225 -4.14 -11.08 21.25
N ALA A 226 -3.27 -11.99 21.69
CA ALA A 226 -1.94 -11.65 22.17
C ALA A 226 -0.94 -12.57 21.47
N THR A 227 -0.21 -12.03 20.49
CA THR A 227 0.70 -12.79 19.63
C THR A 227 2.07 -12.13 19.51
N ARG A 228 3.09 -12.94 19.24
CA ARG A 228 4.33 -12.44 18.62
C ARG A 228 3.99 -11.92 17.23
N ALA A 229 4.70 -10.89 16.79
CA ALA A 229 4.54 -10.40 15.43
C ALA A 229 5.83 -9.76 14.92
N GLY A 230 6.03 -9.83 13.60
CA GLY A 230 6.85 -8.88 12.89
C GLY A 230 6.06 -7.61 12.61
N PHE A 231 6.66 -6.44 12.72
CA PHE A 231 6.09 -5.21 12.15
C PHE A 231 7.14 -4.38 11.43
N HIS A 232 6.74 -3.72 10.34
CA HIS A 232 7.64 -2.84 9.56
C HIS A 232 6.94 -1.61 8.99
N LEU A 233 7.72 -0.60 8.62
CA LEU A 233 7.26 0.64 8.01
C LEU A 233 6.79 0.39 6.56
N ARG A 234 5.54 0.75 6.23
CA ARG A 234 4.96 0.55 4.88
C ARG A 234 4.68 1.85 4.13
N GLY A 235 4.29 1.74 2.87
CA GLY A 235 3.96 2.87 1.99
C GLY A 235 5.20 3.63 1.51
N GLN A 236 5.06 4.39 0.43
CA GLN A 236 6.18 5.18 -0.15
C GLN A 236 6.22 6.59 0.44
N SER A 237 5.31 7.46 0.01
CA SER A 237 5.17 8.83 0.54
C SER A 237 4.79 8.84 2.02
N SER A 238 3.83 8.00 2.41
CA SER A 238 3.27 7.95 3.76
C SER A 238 4.22 7.41 4.83
N ALA A 239 5.30 6.71 4.44
CA ALA A 239 6.37 6.31 5.35
C ALA A 239 7.14 7.50 5.96
N SER A 240 7.08 8.68 5.34
CA SER A 240 7.71 9.91 5.84
C SER A 240 6.88 10.67 6.89
N PHE A 241 5.65 10.23 7.16
CA PHE A 241 4.75 10.93 8.08
C PHE A 241 5.07 10.61 9.55
N GLU A 242 4.88 11.60 10.42
CA GLU A 242 5.04 11.43 11.87
C GLU A 242 4.10 10.33 12.43
N LYS A 243 2.88 10.29 11.88
CA LYS A 243 1.91 9.20 12.05
C LYS A 243 2.05 8.21 10.89
N ALA A 244 3.13 7.43 10.91
CA ALA A 244 3.45 6.46 9.86
C ALA A 244 2.49 5.26 9.85
N PRO A 245 2.25 4.63 8.67
CA PRO A 245 1.57 3.35 8.56
C PRO A 245 2.54 2.16 8.69
N TYR A 246 2.03 1.03 9.21
CA TYR A 246 2.81 -0.20 9.41
C TYR A 246 2.16 -1.42 8.74
N ARG A 247 3.00 -2.40 8.35
CA ARG A 247 2.61 -3.81 8.15
C ARG A 247 2.82 -4.55 9.46
N LEU A 248 2.03 -5.60 9.67
CA LEU A 248 1.99 -6.40 10.88
C LEU A 248 1.74 -7.85 10.48
N GLU A 249 2.67 -8.75 10.80
CA GLU A 249 2.65 -10.17 10.43
C GLU A 249 2.68 -10.98 11.71
N PHE A 250 1.63 -11.76 11.97
CA PHE A 250 1.53 -12.56 13.19
C PHE A 250 2.39 -13.82 13.10
N TRP A 251 3.12 -14.09 14.17
CA TRP A 251 4.12 -15.15 14.24
C TRP A 251 3.86 -16.13 15.38
N ASP A 252 4.15 -17.40 15.10
CA ASP A 252 4.15 -18.48 16.09
C ASP A 252 5.45 -18.49 16.94
N ASN A 253 5.81 -19.65 17.51
CA ASN A 253 7.08 -19.80 18.23
C ASN A 253 8.32 -19.87 17.33
N ASP A 254 8.22 -20.39 16.11
CA ASP A 254 9.34 -20.59 15.19
C ASP A 254 9.54 -19.39 14.22
N ASN A 255 8.63 -18.40 14.30
CA ASN A 255 8.47 -17.23 13.41
C ASN A 255 7.82 -17.56 12.06
N ASP A 256 7.05 -18.64 12.00
CA ASP A 256 6.18 -18.94 10.87
C ASP A 256 4.84 -18.20 11.05
N ASP A 257 4.15 -17.94 9.94
CA ASP A 257 2.84 -17.26 9.88
C ASP A 257 1.78 -17.90 10.78
N ALA A 258 1.08 -17.08 11.55
CA ALA A 258 0.03 -17.50 12.47
C ALA A 258 -1.32 -16.83 12.19
N ASP A 259 -2.24 -17.57 11.56
CA ASP A 259 -3.56 -17.09 11.14
C ASP A 259 -4.55 -16.92 12.32
N TYR A 260 -4.82 -15.68 12.73
CA TYR A 260 -5.81 -15.40 13.79
C TYR A 260 -6.96 -14.51 13.31
N PRO A 261 -8.23 -14.77 13.69
CA PRO A 261 -9.35 -13.90 13.35
C PRO A 261 -9.34 -12.65 14.24
N VAL A 262 -9.32 -11.47 13.62
CA VAL A 262 -9.16 -10.19 14.33
C VAL A 262 -10.42 -9.34 14.28
N LEU A 263 -10.99 -9.01 15.46
CA LEU A 263 -12.11 -8.07 15.59
C LEU A 263 -13.34 -8.41 14.69
N GLY A 264 -13.57 -9.70 14.47
CA GLY A 264 -14.63 -10.22 13.60
C GLY A 264 -14.32 -10.20 12.10
N MET A 265 -13.05 -9.98 11.72
CA MET A 265 -12.52 -10.28 10.39
C MET A 265 -11.99 -11.73 10.36
N PRO A 266 -12.00 -12.41 9.21
CA PRO A 266 -11.50 -13.79 9.08
C PRO A 266 -10.02 -13.94 9.48
N ALA A 267 -9.62 -15.17 9.80
CA ALA A 267 -8.27 -15.49 10.23
C ALA A 267 -7.23 -15.24 9.12
N ASP A 268 -6.12 -14.61 9.52
CA ASP A 268 -5.01 -14.20 8.67
C ASP A 268 -3.78 -13.86 9.52
N SER A 269 -2.57 -14.07 9.00
CA SER A 269 -1.29 -13.58 9.53
C SER A 269 -1.05 -12.10 9.17
N ASP A 270 -1.51 -11.68 7.99
CA ASP A 270 -1.13 -10.42 7.34
C ASP A 270 -2.11 -9.28 7.62
N TRP A 271 -1.65 -8.29 8.39
CA TRP A 271 -2.43 -7.13 8.78
C TRP A 271 -1.70 -5.82 8.51
N VAL A 272 -2.49 -4.76 8.54
CA VAL A 272 -2.03 -3.46 8.08
C VAL A 272 -2.60 -2.39 8.99
N LEU A 273 -1.71 -1.61 9.61
CA LEU A 273 -2.06 -0.45 10.42
C LEU A 273 -1.89 0.81 9.58
N ARG A 274 -2.99 1.26 8.96
CA ARG A 274 -3.03 2.50 8.19
C ARG A 274 -3.35 3.68 9.09
N GLY A 275 -2.45 4.65 9.15
CA GLY A 275 -2.66 5.90 9.89
C GLY A 275 -3.20 7.00 8.97
N PRO A 276 -4.51 7.31 8.95
CA PRO A 276 -5.03 8.46 8.22
C PRO A 276 -4.42 9.74 8.84
N PHE A 277 -3.51 10.37 8.10
CA PHE A 277 -2.78 11.57 8.49
C PHE A 277 -3.06 12.77 7.57
N PRO A 278 -3.01 12.64 6.22
CA PRO A 278 -3.57 13.67 5.33
C PRO A 278 -5.10 13.66 5.33
N ASP A 279 -5.74 12.48 5.50
CA ASP A 279 -7.19 12.40 5.74
C ASP A 279 -7.54 12.80 7.18
N LYS A 280 -7.87 14.07 7.35
CA LYS A 280 -8.33 14.63 8.63
C LYS A 280 -9.81 14.35 8.93
N SER A 281 -10.56 13.71 8.03
CA SER A 281 -11.88 13.16 8.40
C SER A 281 -11.74 11.83 9.13
N LEU A 282 -10.62 11.13 8.94
CA LEU A 282 -10.33 9.77 9.41
C LEU A 282 -11.16 8.65 8.73
N ILE A 283 -12.01 8.97 7.75
CA ILE A 283 -13.02 8.05 7.20
C ILE A 283 -13.06 7.97 5.66
N ARG A 284 -12.16 8.64 4.91
CA ARG A 284 -12.22 8.67 3.43
C ARG A 284 -12.04 7.30 2.78
N GLU A 285 -11.06 6.54 3.23
CA GLU A 285 -10.77 5.21 2.69
C GLU A 285 -11.86 4.20 3.08
N ALA A 286 -12.30 4.25 4.35
CA ALA A 286 -13.46 3.50 4.83
C ALA A 286 -14.75 3.78 4.03
N LEU A 287 -15.00 5.05 3.70
CA LEU A 287 -16.15 5.46 2.86
C LEU A 287 -16.10 4.80 1.49
N VAL A 288 -14.92 4.71 0.87
CA VAL A 288 -14.77 4.05 -0.44
C VAL A 288 -14.86 2.54 -0.34
N TYR A 289 -14.30 1.90 0.70
CA TYR A 289 -14.45 0.46 0.89
C TYR A 289 -15.91 0.05 1.11
N ASP A 290 -16.65 0.80 1.93
CA ASP A 290 -18.10 0.58 2.11
C ASP A 290 -18.87 0.75 0.79
N LEU A 291 -18.58 1.79 0.01
CA LEU A 291 -19.22 2.04 -1.29
C LEU A 291 -18.88 0.95 -2.33
N GLY A 292 -17.60 0.60 -2.47
CA GLY A 292 -17.15 -0.44 -3.40
C GLY A 292 -17.80 -1.78 -3.11
N LYS A 293 -17.85 -2.18 -1.83
CA LYS A 293 -18.51 -3.40 -1.38
C LYS A 293 -20.01 -3.43 -1.75
N GLU A 294 -20.72 -2.33 -1.56
CA GLU A 294 -22.15 -2.25 -1.89
C GLU A 294 -22.41 -2.16 -3.40
N MET A 295 -21.45 -1.66 -4.19
CA MET A 295 -21.48 -1.72 -5.65
C MET A 295 -21.18 -3.12 -6.18
N GLY A 296 -20.52 -3.98 -5.40
CA GLY A 296 -20.13 -5.35 -5.77
C GLY A 296 -18.64 -5.51 -6.10
N LEU A 297 -17.83 -4.48 -5.89
CA LEU A 297 -16.38 -4.54 -6.03
C LEU A 297 -15.73 -5.25 -4.84
N GLN A 298 -14.61 -5.90 -5.10
CA GLN A 298 -13.75 -6.48 -4.06
C GLN A 298 -13.05 -5.36 -3.28
N VAL A 299 -13.05 -5.45 -1.95
CA VAL A 299 -12.42 -4.48 -1.04
C VAL A 299 -11.83 -5.20 0.18
N PRO A 300 -10.73 -4.71 0.77
CA PRO A 300 -10.30 -5.14 2.10
C PRO A 300 -11.39 -4.87 3.15
N ARG A 301 -11.58 -5.78 4.11
CA ARG A 301 -12.30 -5.44 5.34
C ARG A 301 -11.38 -4.61 6.24
N TYR A 302 -11.99 -3.80 7.09
CA TYR A 302 -11.25 -2.95 8.04
C TYR A 302 -11.98 -2.84 9.39
N ARG A 303 -11.25 -2.34 10.39
CA ARG A 303 -11.77 -1.84 11.67
C ARG A 303 -11.05 -0.56 12.04
N PHE A 304 -11.79 0.42 12.56
CA PHE A 304 -11.16 1.53 13.27
C PHE A 304 -10.64 1.04 14.62
N VAL A 305 -9.41 1.43 14.95
CA VAL A 305 -8.73 1.11 16.21
C VAL A 305 -8.01 2.35 16.73
N GLU A 306 -7.66 2.38 18.01
CA GLU A 306 -6.64 3.30 18.51
C GLU A 306 -5.34 2.54 18.77
N LEU A 307 -4.22 3.10 18.30
CA LEU A 307 -2.90 2.46 18.36
C LEU A 307 -2.07 3.01 19.52
N TYR A 308 -1.48 2.10 20.30
CA TYR A 308 -0.32 2.36 21.16
C TYR A 308 0.91 1.69 20.54
N LEU A 309 1.99 2.44 20.34
CA LEU A 309 3.24 1.96 19.77
C LEU A 309 4.41 2.35 20.68
N ASN A 310 4.76 1.44 21.60
CA ASN A 310 5.95 1.59 22.43
C ASN A 310 7.19 1.11 21.65
N THR A 311 8.22 1.94 21.65
CA THR A 311 9.49 1.65 20.96
C THR A 311 10.73 1.80 21.83
N ASP A 312 10.56 2.15 23.10
CA ASP A 312 11.64 2.24 24.08
C ASP A 312 11.52 1.12 25.16
N SER A 313 12.32 1.20 26.23
CA SER A 313 12.35 0.18 27.30
C SER A 313 11.45 0.51 28.50
N ASN A 314 10.69 1.60 28.45
CA ASN A 314 9.79 2.05 29.51
C ASN A 314 8.45 1.28 29.44
N PRO A 315 7.64 1.30 30.53
CA PRO A 315 6.26 0.84 30.47
C PRO A 315 5.43 1.73 29.53
N VAL A 316 4.59 1.11 28.70
CA VAL A 316 3.66 1.78 27.77
C VAL A 316 2.91 2.90 28.48
N GLY A 317 3.07 4.13 28.00
CA GLY A 317 2.54 5.35 28.59
C GLY A 317 1.62 6.13 27.66
N ALA A 318 1.28 7.36 28.07
CA ALA A 318 0.45 8.26 27.28
C ALA A 318 1.14 8.72 25.99
N ASP A 319 2.48 8.85 26.00
CA ASP A 319 3.26 9.31 24.85
C ASP A 319 3.40 8.27 23.73
N ASP A 320 3.09 7.00 23.99
CA ASP A 320 3.04 5.93 22.99
C ASP A 320 1.72 5.92 22.19
N TYR A 321 0.75 6.75 22.58
CA TYR A 321 -0.52 6.87 21.86
C TYR A 321 -0.32 7.51 20.48
N MET A 322 -0.76 6.80 19.44
CA MET A 322 -0.59 7.19 18.03
C MET A 322 -1.89 7.67 17.36
N GLY A 323 -3.03 7.67 18.06
CA GLY A 323 -4.31 8.12 17.50
C GLY A 323 -5.11 7.02 16.82
N VAL A 324 -6.08 7.43 16.00
CA VAL A 324 -6.98 6.54 15.25
C VAL A 324 -6.27 5.94 14.05
N TYR A 325 -6.30 4.63 13.91
CA TYR A 325 -5.81 3.87 12.76
C TYR A 325 -6.95 3.05 12.15
N MET A 326 -6.82 2.71 10.87
CA MET A 326 -7.55 1.60 10.27
C MET A 326 -6.66 0.37 10.35
N LEU A 327 -7.15 -0.68 11.02
CA LEU A 327 -6.64 -2.03 10.86
C LEU A 327 -7.33 -2.63 9.64
N GLU A 328 -6.61 -2.79 8.53
CA GLU A 328 -7.12 -3.28 7.25
C GLU A 328 -6.51 -4.64 6.87
N GLU A 329 -7.27 -5.44 6.14
CA GLU A 329 -6.80 -6.70 5.52
C GLU A 329 -5.80 -6.40 4.38
N THR A 330 -4.87 -7.33 4.10
CA THR A 330 -4.08 -7.29 2.86
C THR A 330 -4.88 -7.80 1.66
N ILE A 331 -4.49 -7.36 0.46
CA ILE A 331 -4.93 -7.97 -0.80
C ILE A 331 -4.00 -9.15 -1.11
N LYS A 332 -4.52 -10.37 -1.00
CA LYS A 332 -3.85 -11.63 -1.39
C LYS A 332 -4.86 -12.67 -1.89
N ASP A 333 -4.39 -13.69 -2.59
CA ASP A 333 -5.24 -14.83 -2.92
C ASP A 333 -5.38 -15.74 -1.69
N SER A 334 -6.59 -15.78 -1.13
CA SER A 334 -6.91 -16.71 -0.05
C SER A 334 -8.43 -16.86 0.08
N LYS A 335 -8.82 -17.97 0.71
CA LYS A 335 -10.22 -18.41 0.88
C LYS A 335 -11.17 -17.36 1.48
N ASN A 336 -10.65 -16.42 2.25
CA ASN A 336 -11.44 -15.38 2.92
C ASN A 336 -11.26 -13.98 2.30
N ARG A 337 -10.49 -13.88 1.21
CA ARG A 337 -10.15 -12.67 0.46
C ARG A 337 -10.77 -12.77 -0.93
N LEU A 338 -9.95 -12.93 -1.97
CA LEU A 338 -10.40 -13.08 -3.36
C LEU A 338 -10.85 -14.50 -3.75
N ASP A 339 -10.43 -15.53 -3.00
CA ASP A 339 -10.79 -16.95 -3.23
C ASP A 339 -10.66 -17.38 -4.70
N LEU A 340 -9.53 -17.03 -5.33
CA LEU A 340 -9.21 -17.49 -6.69
C LEU A 340 -8.79 -18.96 -6.63
N LYS A 341 -8.73 -19.62 -7.80
CA LYS A 341 -8.10 -20.95 -7.88
C LYS A 341 -6.59 -20.77 -7.83
N GLN A 342 -6.04 -20.89 -6.62
CA GLN A 342 -4.62 -20.78 -6.31
C GLN A 342 -3.73 -21.43 -7.37
N LEU A 343 -2.68 -20.71 -7.76
CA LEU A 343 -1.76 -21.08 -8.82
C LEU A 343 -0.44 -21.61 -8.24
N ASP A 344 -0.40 -22.92 -8.02
CA ASP A 344 0.79 -23.63 -7.51
C ASP A 344 2.03 -23.42 -8.41
N GLU A 345 3.23 -23.52 -7.85
CA GLU A 345 4.49 -23.40 -8.63
C GLU A 345 4.56 -24.39 -9.82
N ASP A 346 3.99 -25.60 -9.67
CA ASP A 346 3.96 -26.62 -10.73
C ASP A 346 2.89 -26.36 -11.81
N ASP A 347 1.97 -25.40 -11.62
CA ASP A 347 0.87 -25.09 -12.54
C ASP A 347 1.34 -24.26 -13.76
N THR A 348 2.35 -24.77 -14.45
CA THR A 348 3.08 -24.12 -15.55
C THR A 348 2.48 -24.37 -16.95
N THR A 349 1.33 -25.04 -17.05
CA THR A 349 0.72 -25.46 -18.32
C THR A 349 -0.81 -25.32 -18.35
N LEU A 350 -1.39 -25.33 -19.55
CA LEU A 350 -2.85 -25.28 -19.74
C LEU A 350 -3.54 -26.54 -19.19
N PRO A 351 -4.77 -26.42 -18.63
CA PRO A 351 -5.55 -25.20 -18.46
C PRO A 351 -5.21 -24.43 -17.16
N LYS A 352 -4.32 -24.98 -16.31
CA LYS A 352 -4.12 -24.51 -14.94
C LYS A 352 -3.50 -23.11 -14.87
N ILE A 353 -2.51 -22.84 -15.70
CA ILE A 353 -1.82 -21.55 -15.84
C ILE A 353 -2.72 -20.35 -16.20
N THR A 354 -4.03 -20.54 -16.42
CA THR A 354 -4.90 -19.48 -16.97
C THR A 354 -5.51 -18.53 -15.92
N GLY A 355 -5.13 -18.62 -14.66
CA GLY A 355 -5.63 -17.78 -13.58
C GLY A 355 -5.17 -18.22 -12.19
N GLY A 356 -5.58 -17.46 -11.18
CA GLY A 356 -4.88 -17.39 -9.89
C GLY A 356 -3.82 -16.29 -9.94
N TYR A 357 -4.17 -15.13 -10.52
CA TYR A 357 -3.30 -13.97 -10.66
C TYR A 357 -3.92 -12.72 -10.04
N ILE A 358 -3.11 -11.98 -9.29
CA ILE A 358 -3.38 -10.62 -8.83
C ILE A 358 -2.22 -9.75 -9.28
N TRP A 359 -2.50 -8.58 -9.86
CA TRP A 359 -1.48 -7.61 -10.21
C TRP A 359 -1.98 -6.18 -10.00
N LYS A 360 -1.06 -5.23 -9.96
CA LYS A 360 -1.35 -3.81 -9.79
C LYS A 360 -0.46 -2.96 -10.68
N PHE A 361 -0.94 -1.77 -11.03
CA PHE A 361 -0.07 -0.68 -11.45
C PHE A 361 0.31 0.15 -10.23
N GLU A 362 1.61 0.37 -10.01
CA GLU A 362 2.11 1.20 -8.90
C GLU A 362 3.28 2.07 -9.36
N TRP A 363 3.23 3.39 -9.14
CA TRP A 363 4.24 4.28 -9.74
C TRP A 363 5.60 4.12 -9.06
N MET A 364 6.64 3.94 -9.88
CA MET A 364 7.99 3.57 -9.43
C MET A 364 8.00 2.17 -8.80
N ALA A 365 7.27 1.24 -9.42
CA ALA A 365 7.30 -0.18 -9.13
C ALA A 365 8.72 -0.68 -8.79
N ALA A 366 8.83 -1.30 -7.63
CA ALA A 366 10.05 -1.77 -6.98
C ALA A 366 9.85 -3.13 -6.27
N GLU A 367 8.62 -3.64 -6.18
CA GLU A 367 8.29 -4.98 -5.67
C GLU A 367 8.31 -5.95 -6.87
N GLU A 368 9.27 -6.88 -6.86
CA GLU A 368 9.27 -8.00 -7.80
C GLU A 368 8.25 -9.07 -7.36
N PRO A 369 7.58 -9.78 -8.30
CA PRO A 369 7.86 -9.83 -9.72
C PRO A 369 7.22 -8.72 -10.57
N THR A 370 8.02 -7.97 -11.33
CA THR A 370 7.56 -6.95 -12.28
C THR A 370 7.21 -7.55 -13.66
N LEU A 371 6.20 -7.00 -14.35
CA LEU A 371 5.73 -7.49 -15.65
C LEU A 371 5.78 -6.41 -16.74
N PRO A 372 6.95 -6.19 -17.39
CA PRO A 372 7.09 -5.17 -18.43
C PRO A 372 6.30 -5.53 -19.70
N CYS A 373 5.80 -4.48 -20.36
CA CYS A 373 5.19 -4.55 -21.69
C CYS A 373 6.22 -4.94 -22.77
N SER A 374 5.76 -5.58 -23.84
CA SER A 374 6.57 -6.06 -24.98
C SER A 374 6.25 -5.41 -26.34
N GLY A 375 5.49 -4.32 -26.33
CA GLY A 375 5.07 -3.56 -27.52
C GLY A 375 5.83 -2.24 -27.76
N SER A 376 5.20 -1.32 -28.49
CA SER A 376 5.75 0.02 -28.73
C SER A 376 5.79 0.86 -27.44
N SER A 377 6.90 1.54 -27.19
CA SER A 377 7.04 2.48 -26.05
C SER A 377 6.06 3.65 -26.08
N SER A 378 5.40 3.92 -27.21
CA SER A 378 4.38 4.96 -27.35
C SER A 378 3.01 4.60 -26.76
N THR A 379 2.75 3.31 -26.51
CA THR A 379 1.46 2.80 -26.00
C THR A 379 1.63 1.85 -24.82
N CYS A 380 2.80 1.22 -24.67
CA CYS A 380 3.08 0.27 -23.62
C CYS A 380 2.78 0.77 -22.20
N TRP A 381 2.24 -0.13 -21.39
CA TRP A 381 2.11 0.09 -19.95
C TRP A 381 3.48 0.13 -19.25
N SER A 382 3.51 0.81 -18.10
CA SER A 382 4.66 0.94 -17.22
C SER A 382 4.27 0.58 -15.78
N TYR A 383 5.24 0.09 -15.01
CA TYR A 383 5.10 -0.17 -13.57
C TYR A 383 4.01 -1.16 -13.15
N LEU A 384 3.90 -2.28 -13.86
CA LEU A 384 3.03 -3.40 -13.48
C LEU A 384 3.81 -4.34 -12.54
N GLU A 385 3.29 -4.55 -11.33
CA GLU A 385 3.78 -5.50 -10.34
C GLU A 385 2.77 -6.65 -10.19
N VAL A 386 3.25 -7.90 -10.22
CA VAL A 386 2.42 -9.07 -9.90
C VAL A 386 2.48 -9.29 -8.39
N VAL A 387 1.30 -9.35 -7.77
CA VAL A 387 1.13 -9.51 -6.32
C VAL A 387 1.00 -10.99 -5.96
N ASP A 388 0.34 -11.76 -6.83
CA ASP A 388 0.09 -13.19 -6.64
C ASP A 388 0.12 -13.91 -8.01
N PRO A 389 0.78 -15.08 -8.15
CA PRO A 389 1.53 -15.80 -7.13
C PRO A 389 2.91 -15.19 -6.87
N SER A 390 3.45 -15.47 -5.68
CA SER A 390 4.84 -15.21 -5.32
C SER A 390 5.46 -16.47 -4.70
N PRO A 391 6.52 -17.06 -5.29
CA PRO A 391 7.24 -16.61 -6.48
C PRO A 391 6.48 -16.89 -7.79
N LEU A 392 6.54 -15.93 -8.73
CA LEU A 392 6.00 -16.09 -10.08
C LEU A 392 6.97 -16.86 -10.98
N GLN A 393 6.57 -18.05 -11.43
CA GLN A 393 7.42 -18.92 -12.26
C GLN A 393 7.60 -18.36 -13.70
N PRO A 394 8.70 -18.66 -14.40
CA PRO A 394 8.97 -18.10 -15.74
C PRO A 394 7.83 -18.34 -16.75
N GLN A 395 7.27 -19.55 -16.78
CA GLN A 395 6.16 -19.92 -17.66
C GLN A 395 4.89 -19.12 -17.31
N GLN A 396 4.59 -18.97 -16.01
CA GLN A 396 3.45 -18.17 -15.52
C GLN A 396 3.62 -16.69 -15.89
N LYS A 397 4.85 -16.15 -15.74
CA LYS A 397 5.22 -14.79 -16.14
C LYS A 397 5.04 -14.56 -17.63
N ASP A 398 5.50 -15.49 -18.47
CA ASP A 398 5.38 -15.40 -19.92
C ASP A 398 3.91 -15.53 -20.38
N TRP A 399 3.13 -16.42 -19.77
CA TRP A 399 1.69 -16.57 -20.05
C TRP A 399 0.91 -15.30 -19.68
N LEU A 400 1.08 -14.79 -18.46
CA LEU A 400 0.37 -13.59 -17.99
C LEU A 400 0.74 -12.36 -18.82
N ARG A 401 2.04 -12.19 -19.14
CA ARG A 401 2.51 -11.10 -20.02
C ARG A 401 1.87 -11.21 -21.40
N GLY A 402 1.81 -12.41 -21.98
CA GLY A 402 1.15 -12.66 -23.26
C GLY A 402 -0.32 -12.28 -23.26
N TYR A 403 -1.07 -12.74 -22.26
CA TYR A 403 -2.51 -12.47 -22.13
C TYR A 403 -2.82 -10.98 -21.93
N ILE A 404 -2.07 -10.28 -21.08
CA ILE A 404 -2.22 -8.82 -20.86
C ILE A 404 -1.79 -8.04 -22.11
N GLN A 405 -0.74 -8.48 -22.82
CA GLN A 405 -0.33 -7.88 -24.09
C GLN A 405 -1.40 -8.03 -25.17
N GLU A 406 -2.06 -9.18 -25.26
CA GLU A 406 -3.13 -9.45 -26.21
C GLU A 406 -4.33 -8.51 -25.96
N PHE A 407 -4.82 -8.45 -24.72
CA PHE A 407 -5.86 -7.50 -24.30
C PHE A 407 -5.48 -6.03 -24.62
N HIS A 408 -4.27 -5.62 -24.26
CA HIS A 408 -3.78 -4.27 -24.53
C HIS A 408 -3.72 -3.96 -26.04
N ASN A 409 -3.28 -4.91 -26.85
CA ASN A 409 -3.26 -4.78 -28.31
C ASN A 409 -4.69 -4.68 -28.89
N VAL A 410 -5.64 -5.46 -28.36
CA VAL A 410 -7.06 -5.41 -28.75
C VAL A 410 -7.67 -4.04 -28.46
N LEU A 411 -7.42 -3.46 -27.28
CA LEU A 411 -7.85 -2.09 -26.93
C LEU A 411 -7.31 -1.01 -27.89
N HIS A 412 -6.12 -1.24 -28.48
CA HIS A 412 -5.48 -0.34 -29.43
C HIS A 412 -5.85 -0.61 -30.90
N SER A 413 -6.61 -1.67 -31.17
CA SER A 413 -7.03 -2.03 -32.52
C SER A 413 -8.17 -1.14 -33.05
N GLN A 414 -8.45 -1.22 -34.35
CA GLN A 414 -9.59 -0.53 -34.95
C GLN A 414 -10.94 -1.10 -34.49
N ASN A 415 -11.01 -2.42 -34.26
CA ASN A 415 -12.22 -3.15 -33.89
C ASN A 415 -12.28 -3.43 -32.38
N PHE A 416 -11.66 -2.59 -31.55
CA PHE A 416 -11.54 -2.82 -30.10
C PHE A 416 -12.88 -2.98 -29.38
N ALA A 417 -13.97 -2.43 -29.92
CA ALA A 417 -15.33 -2.49 -29.39
C ALA A 417 -16.21 -3.62 -29.99
N ASP A 418 -15.63 -4.51 -30.80
CA ASP A 418 -16.34 -5.69 -31.30
C ASP A 418 -16.79 -6.60 -30.13
N PRO A 419 -18.04 -7.10 -30.12
CA PRO A 419 -18.59 -7.83 -28.96
C PRO A 419 -17.95 -9.21 -28.76
N ASP A 420 -17.49 -9.86 -29.83
CA ASP A 420 -16.95 -11.23 -29.79
C ASP A 420 -15.42 -11.25 -29.70
N THR A 421 -14.74 -10.26 -30.30
CA THR A 421 -13.27 -10.20 -30.46
C THR A 421 -12.61 -8.97 -29.82
N GLY A 422 -13.39 -7.99 -29.38
CA GLY A 422 -12.93 -6.77 -28.73
C GLY A 422 -12.65 -6.92 -27.23
N TYR A 423 -12.59 -5.79 -26.51
CA TYR A 423 -12.25 -5.75 -25.08
C TYR A 423 -13.18 -6.62 -24.22
N GLN A 424 -14.44 -6.79 -24.65
CA GLN A 424 -15.45 -7.58 -23.95
C GLN A 424 -15.09 -9.06 -23.82
N ALA A 425 -14.22 -9.60 -24.68
CA ALA A 425 -13.71 -10.97 -24.54
C ALA A 425 -12.74 -11.12 -23.35
N TYR A 426 -12.03 -10.04 -22.96
CA TYR A 426 -10.94 -10.06 -21.98
C TYR A 426 -11.33 -9.57 -20.60
N ILE A 427 -12.25 -8.60 -20.49
CA ILE A 427 -12.58 -7.94 -19.21
C ILE A 427 -14.02 -8.19 -18.76
N ASP A 428 -14.21 -8.26 -17.45
CA ASP A 428 -15.51 -8.05 -16.83
C ASP A 428 -15.84 -6.56 -16.88
N VAL A 429 -16.67 -6.18 -17.85
CA VAL A 429 -17.01 -4.77 -18.13
C VAL A 429 -17.66 -4.09 -16.93
N GLY A 430 -18.45 -4.82 -16.12
CA GLY A 430 -19.13 -4.30 -14.93
C GLY A 430 -18.13 -3.80 -13.88
N SER A 431 -17.13 -4.60 -13.53
CA SER A 431 -16.08 -4.21 -12.58
C SER A 431 -15.29 -2.98 -13.03
N PHE A 432 -14.99 -2.85 -14.33
CA PHE A 432 -14.33 -1.67 -14.89
C PHE A 432 -15.23 -0.43 -14.80
N ILE A 433 -16.52 -0.55 -15.11
CA ILE A 433 -17.48 0.56 -14.97
C ILE A 433 -17.57 1.02 -13.51
N ASP A 434 -17.72 0.08 -12.56
CA ASP A 434 -17.87 0.42 -11.15
C ASP A 434 -16.58 1.00 -10.55
N GLN A 435 -15.40 0.49 -10.93
CA GLN A 435 -14.12 1.10 -10.51
C GLN A 435 -13.96 2.51 -11.12
N MET A 436 -14.36 2.74 -12.37
CA MET A 436 -14.34 4.07 -12.98
C MET A 436 -15.29 5.04 -12.25
N ILE A 437 -16.49 4.60 -11.89
CA ILE A 437 -17.45 5.41 -11.13
C ILE A 437 -16.86 5.78 -9.76
N ILE A 438 -16.20 4.85 -9.07
CA ILE A 438 -15.51 5.14 -7.81
C ILE A 438 -14.36 6.14 -8.01
N TYR A 439 -13.52 5.98 -9.04
CA TYR A 439 -12.44 6.92 -9.35
C TYR A 439 -12.97 8.33 -9.63
N GLU A 440 -14.04 8.48 -10.42
CA GLU A 440 -14.61 9.79 -10.73
C GLU A 440 -15.42 10.40 -9.58
N LEU A 441 -16.17 9.60 -8.79
CA LEU A 441 -16.90 10.08 -7.62
C LEU A 441 -15.97 10.55 -6.51
N SER A 442 -14.96 9.76 -6.17
CA SER A 442 -13.97 10.12 -5.16
C SER A 442 -13.00 11.20 -5.64
N ARG A 443 -12.90 11.37 -6.97
CA ARG A 443 -11.79 12.05 -7.66
C ARG A 443 -10.49 11.62 -7.01
N ASN A 444 -10.22 10.32 -6.95
CA ASN A 444 -9.00 9.80 -6.32
C ASN A 444 -7.79 10.39 -7.05
N MET A 445 -6.86 10.96 -6.28
CA MET A 445 -5.60 11.48 -6.80
C MET A 445 -4.91 10.43 -7.68
N ASP A 446 -4.92 9.16 -7.28
CA ASP A 446 -4.12 8.11 -7.89
C ASP A 446 -4.83 7.23 -8.94
N ALA A 447 -6.09 7.54 -9.22
CA ALA A 447 -6.87 6.98 -10.32
C ALA A 447 -6.12 6.99 -11.66
N TYR A 448 -6.34 5.92 -12.45
CA TYR A 448 -5.78 5.73 -13.81
C TYR A 448 -4.25 5.73 -13.86
N TYR A 449 -3.56 5.49 -12.74
CA TYR A 449 -2.11 5.64 -12.67
C TYR A 449 -1.41 4.68 -11.71
N ARG A 450 -1.85 4.60 -10.45
CA ARG A 450 -1.23 3.74 -9.44
C ARG A 450 -2.26 3.27 -8.41
N SER A 451 -1.85 2.43 -7.47
CA SER A 451 -2.75 1.76 -6.51
C SER A 451 -3.93 1.04 -7.20
N ALA A 452 -3.76 0.66 -8.47
CA ALA A 452 -4.81 0.16 -9.34
C ALA A 452 -4.63 -1.35 -9.53
N TYR A 453 -5.36 -2.14 -8.73
CA TYR A 453 -5.32 -3.59 -8.76
C TYR A 453 -6.28 -4.18 -9.81
N PHE A 454 -5.91 -5.35 -10.30
CA PHE A 454 -6.69 -6.21 -11.18
C PHE A 454 -6.44 -7.68 -10.80
N TYR A 455 -7.40 -8.56 -11.08
CA TYR A 455 -7.22 -10.01 -10.87
C TYR A 455 -7.84 -10.84 -11.98
N LYS A 456 -7.42 -12.10 -12.06
CA LYS A 456 -7.94 -13.08 -13.02
C LYS A 456 -7.96 -14.49 -12.41
N ASP A 457 -9.15 -15.07 -12.31
CA ASP A 457 -9.33 -16.49 -11.98
C ASP A 457 -9.29 -17.38 -13.24
N ARG A 458 -9.04 -18.66 -13.01
CA ARG A 458 -8.90 -19.71 -14.03
C ARG A 458 -10.23 -19.88 -14.76
N ASN A 459 -10.18 -19.72 -16.09
CA ASN A 459 -11.32 -19.65 -17.01
C ASN A 459 -12.26 -18.42 -16.83
N THR A 460 -11.82 -17.34 -16.16
CA THR A 460 -12.57 -16.08 -16.08
C THR A 460 -11.91 -14.96 -16.89
N LYS A 461 -12.60 -13.83 -17.02
CA LYS A 461 -12.06 -12.56 -17.53
C LYS A 461 -11.20 -11.86 -16.48
N ILE A 462 -10.54 -10.76 -16.89
CA ILE A 462 -9.88 -9.79 -16.00
C ILE A 462 -10.96 -8.98 -15.28
N PHE A 463 -10.86 -8.87 -13.96
CA PHE A 463 -11.69 -7.99 -13.14
C PHE A 463 -10.87 -6.78 -12.67
N ALA A 464 -11.52 -5.63 -12.56
CA ALA A 464 -10.95 -4.45 -11.93
C ALA A 464 -11.14 -4.49 -10.41
N GLY A 465 -10.09 -4.11 -9.67
CA GLY A 465 -10.02 -4.18 -8.21
C GLY A 465 -9.10 -5.31 -7.71
N PRO A 466 -9.01 -5.54 -6.38
CA PRO A 466 -9.74 -4.84 -5.33
C PRO A 466 -9.45 -3.34 -5.23
N LEU A 467 -10.31 -2.60 -4.52
CA LEU A 467 -10.02 -1.19 -4.22
C LEU A 467 -8.89 -1.09 -3.18
N TRP A 468 -7.99 -0.12 -3.37
CA TRP A 468 -6.86 0.14 -2.49
C TRP A 468 -6.47 1.63 -2.54
N ASP A 469 -5.96 2.19 -1.43
CA ASP A 469 -5.36 3.55 -1.36
C ASP A 469 -6.33 4.69 -1.76
N TYR A 470 -7.28 4.98 -0.87
CA TYR A 470 -8.33 6.00 -1.07
C TYR A 470 -8.33 7.12 0.00
N ASP A 471 -7.22 7.34 0.70
CA ASP A 471 -7.07 8.49 1.62
C ASP A 471 -6.92 9.83 0.88
N LEU A 472 -6.37 9.82 -0.35
CA LEU A 472 -6.16 11.00 -1.20
C LEU A 472 -7.34 11.27 -2.13
N THR A 473 -8.51 11.50 -1.52
CA THR A 473 -9.82 11.58 -2.18
C THR A 473 -10.67 12.73 -1.60
N PHE A 474 -11.80 13.03 -2.25
CA PHE A 474 -12.83 13.95 -1.76
C PHE A 474 -12.27 15.29 -1.25
N GLY A 475 -11.48 15.96 -2.10
CA GLY A 475 -10.85 17.24 -1.78
C GLY A 475 -9.58 17.16 -0.92
N VAL A 476 -9.06 15.97 -0.63
CA VAL A 476 -7.67 15.74 -0.21
C VAL A 476 -6.83 15.40 -1.44
N GLY A 477 -5.63 15.96 -1.52
CA GLY A 477 -4.76 15.89 -2.69
C GLY A 477 -4.46 17.30 -3.20
N GLY A 478 -3.18 17.58 -3.49
CA GLY A 478 -2.70 18.93 -3.84
C GLY A 478 -2.30 19.15 -5.28
N PHE A 479 -2.58 18.18 -6.13
CA PHE A 479 -2.24 18.18 -7.54
C PHE A 479 -3.50 17.80 -8.32
N PHE A 480 -3.44 17.81 -9.66
CA PHE A 480 -4.49 17.27 -10.54
C PHE A 480 -5.93 17.70 -10.19
N GLN A 481 -6.10 18.94 -9.71
CA GLN A 481 -7.40 19.56 -9.39
C GLN A 481 -8.27 18.71 -8.43
N ASN A 482 -7.65 17.89 -7.57
CA ASN A 482 -8.34 16.99 -6.64
C ASN A 482 -9.27 17.70 -5.64
N ASP A 483 -9.03 18.99 -5.38
CA ASP A 483 -9.89 19.85 -4.57
C ASP A 483 -11.15 20.36 -5.30
N GLN A 484 -11.20 20.28 -6.63
CA GLN A 484 -12.33 20.72 -7.43
C GLN A 484 -13.42 19.64 -7.50
N THR A 485 -14.70 20.05 -7.41
CA THR A 485 -15.85 19.12 -7.55
C THR A 485 -16.27 18.90 -9.01
N SER A 486 -15.77 19.70 -9.95
CA SER A 486 -16.11 19.64 -11.38
C SER A 486 -14.92 19.31 -12.28
N GLY A 487 -15.17 18.64 -13.40
CA GLY A 487 -14.15 18.15 -14.34
C GLY A 487 -13.78 16.69 -14.10
N TRP A 488 -13.28 16.02 -15.14
CA TRP A 488 -12.98 14.60 -15.10
C TRP A 488 -11.57 14.32 -14.57
N GLN A 489 -11.40 13.23 -13.82
CA GLN A 489 -10.08 12.77 -13.38
C GLN A 489 -9.33 12.08 -14.52
N TYR A 490 -10.01 11.28 -15.36
CA TYR A 490 -9.38 10.62 -16.52
C TYR A 490 -8.82 11.60 -17.57
N GLN A 491 -9.31 12.85 -17.59
CA GLN A 491 -8.80 13.91 -18.49
C GLN A 491 -7.47 14.53 -18.03
N GLN A 492 -6.91 14.07 -16.90
CA GLN A 492 -5.65 14.55 -16.34
C GLN A 492 -4.57 13.45 -16.38
N PRO A 493 -4.22 12.92 -17.58
CA PRO A 493 -3.30 11.80 -17.71
C PRO A 493 -1.92 12.15 -17.16
N ARG A 494 -1.31 11.21 -16.45
CA ARG A 494 -0.01 11.37 -15.81
C ARG A 494 1.10 10.81 -16.68
N GLN A 495 2.29 11.39 -16.57
CA GLN A 495 3.47 11.01 -17.33
C GLN A 495 4.60 10.52 -16.40
N PRO A 496 5.32 9.45 -16.76
CA PRO A 496 5.05 8.55 -17.89
C PRO A 496 3.76 7.75 -17.64
N ILE A 497 2.96 7.48 -18.68
CA ILE A 497 1.68 6.76 -18.54
C ILE A 497 1.93 5.36 -17.97
N ALA A 498 1.25 5.03 -16.85
CA ALA A 498 1.28 3.69 -16.29
C ALA A 498 0.42 2.74 -17.14
N PHE A 499 -0.82 3.11 -17.42
CA PHE A 499 -1.70 2.42 -18.37
C PHE A 499 -2.81 3.38 -18.82
N ASP A 500 -3.45 3.09 -19.96
CA ASP A 500 -4.43 3.95 -20.60
C ASP A 500 -5.79 3.27 -20.83
N TRP A 501 -5.98 2.07 -20.28
CA TRP A 501 -7.09 1.17 -20.61
C TRP A 501 -8.47 1.83 -20.48
N PHE A 502 -8.71 2.58 -19.41
CA PHE A 502 -9.96 3.34 -19.23
C PHE A 502 -10.18 4.42 -20.29
N THR A 503 -9.11 5.14 -20.68
CA THR A 503 -9.21 6.14 -21.76
C THR A 503 -9.43 5.52 -23.13
N GLN A 504 -8.97 4.28 -23.36
CA GLN A 504 -9.32 3.53 -24.57
C GLN A 504 -10.78 3.06 -24.55
N LEU A 505 -11.27 2.52 -23.42
CA LEU A 505 -12.68 2.12 -23.25
C LEU A 505 -13.65 3.29 -23.49
N LEU A 506 -13.31 4.50 -23.03
CA LEU A 506 -14.12 5.71 -23.25
C LEU A 506 -14.23 6.17 -24.71
N ARG A 507 -13.48 5.56 -25.64
CA ARG A 507 -13.66 5.77 -27.09
C ARG A 507 -14.87 5.01 -27.65
N ASP A 508 -15.38 4.00 -26.93
CA ASP A 508 -16.58 3.26 -27.31
C ASP A 508 -17.84 3.93 -26.73
N PRO A 509 -18.77 4.44 -27.57
CA PRO A 509 -20.02 5.00 -27.09
C PRO A 509 -20.87 4.00 -26.29
N ALA A 510 -20.83 2.71 -26.61
CA ALA A 510 -21.59 1.68 -25.90
C ALA A 510 -21.05 1.43 -24.49
N PHE A 511 -19.73 1.49 -24.28
CA PHE A 511 -19.13 1.51 -22.94
C PHE A 511 -19.57 2.75 -22.17
N VAL A 512 -19.46 3.93 -22.78
CA VAL A 512 -19.85 5.20 -22.16
C VAL A 512 -21.33 5.17 -21.73
N ASP A 513 -22.24 4.71 -22.57
CA ASP A 513 -23.67 4.64 -22.25
C ASP A 513 -23.98 3.62 -21.14
N GLN A 514 -23.21 2.53 -21.03
CA GLN A 514 -23.29 1.63 -19.87
C GLN A 514 -22.83 2.31 -18.57
N VAL A 515 -21.74 3.10 -18.59
CA VAL A 515 -21.31 3.88 -17.41
C VAL A 515 -22.41 4.87 -16.98
N LYS A 516 -23.05 5.55 -17.94
CA LYS A 516 -24.19 6.45 -17.65
C LYS A 516 -25.35 5.70 -17.01
N ALA A 517 -25.76 4.57 -17.59
CA ALA A 517 -26.86 3.76 -17.08
C ALA A 517 -26.59 3.28 -15.65
N ARG A 518 -25.36 2.81 -15.38
CA ARG A 518 -24.91 2.38 -14.05
C ARG A 518 -24.83 3.54 -13.06
N TRP A 519 -24.33 4.70 -13.45
CA TRP A 519 -24.36 5.91 -12.62
C TRP A 519 -25.80 6.28 -12.21
N GLN A 520 -26.74 6.31 -13.19
CA GLN A 520 -28.15 6.62 -12.94
C GLN A 520 -28.86 5.56 -12.07
N GLU A 521 -28.46 4.29 -12.17
CA GLU A 521 -28.91 3.23 -11.26
C GLU A 521 -28.44 3.50 -9.82
N LEU A 522 -27.13 3.65 -9.63
CA LEU A 522 -26.51 3.84 -8.32
C LEU A 522 -27.00 5.11 -7.62
N ARG A 523 -27.26 6.19 -8.36
CA ARG A 523 -27.82 7.45 -7.82
C ARG A 523 -29.26 7.33 -7.31
N ARG A 524 -30.01 6.31 -7.72
CA ARG A 524 -31.33 5.96 -7.14
C ARG A 524 -31.21 5.09 -5.88
N GLY A 525 -30.01 4.61 -5.54
CA GLY A 525 -29.75 3.69 -4.43
C GLY A 525 -28.52 4.10 -3.61
N VAL A 526 -27.47 3.28 -3.66
CA VAL A 526 -26.28 3.34 -2.78
C VAL A 526 -25.48 4.64 -2.89
N LEU A 527 -25.58 5.35 -4.02
CA LEU A 527 -24.96 6.66 -4.26
C LEU A 527 -25.96 7.83 -4.19
N SER A 528 -27.21 7.62 -3.75
CA SER A 528 -28.16 8.73 -3.51
C SER A 528 -27.64 9.70 -2.44
N ASP A 529 -28.07 10.97 -2.48
CA ASP A 529 -27.63 11.99 -1.51
C ASP A 529 -27.91 11.58 -0.06
N ALA A 530 -29.03 10.90 0.19
CA ALA A 530 -29.37 10.38 1.51
C ALA A 530 -28.47 9.21 1.94
N ALA A 531 -28.17 8.27 1.03
CA ALA A 531 -27.27 7.16 1.32
C ALA A 531 -25.83 7.62 1.57
N LEU A 532 -25.32 8.55 0.76
CA LEU A 532 -23.99 9.14 0.93
C LEU A 532 -23.85 9.86 2.28
N GLN A 533 -24.84 10.67 2.66
CA GLN A 533 -24.84 11.34 3.97
C GLN A 533 -24.94 10.34 5.12
N SER A 534 -25.90 9.40 5.07
CA SER A 534 -26.08 8.39 6.11
C SER A 534 -24.84 7.52 6.34
N ARG A 535 -24.06 7.26 5.28
CA ARG A 535 -22.80 6.50 5.35
C ARG A 535 -21.67 7.29 6.00
N ILE A 536 -21.49 8.55 5.61
CA ILE A 536 -20.53 9.47 6.25
C ILE A 536 -20.86 9.61 7.74
N ASP A 537 -22.13 9.74 8.09
CA ASP A 537 -22.59 9.86 9.48
C ASP A 537 -22.34 8.58 10.28
N ALA A 538 -22.65 7.40 9.70
CA ALA A 538 -22.41 6.11 10.35
C ALA A 538 -20.92 5.83 10.60
N LEU A 539 -20.04 6.24 9.68
CA LEU A 539 -18.59 6.10 9.82
C LEU A 539 -18.01 7.11 10.85
N ALA A 540 -18.52 8.33 10.88
CA ALA A 540 -18.05 9.35 11.82
C ALA A 540 -18.54 9.10 13.25
N GLN A 541 -19.79 8.67 13.45
CA GLN A 541 -20.40 8.55 14.79
C GLN A 541 -19.52 7.85 15.85
N PRO A 542 -18.96 6.64 15.61
CA PRO A 542 -18.15 5.93 16.62
C PRO A 542 -16.79 6.59 16.88
N LEU A 543 -16.32 7.47 16.00
CA LEU A 543 -15.00 8.09 16.11
C LEU A 543 -14.97 9.33 17.02
N THR A 544 -16.11 9.90 17.43
CA THR A 544 -16.19 11.23 18.06
C THR A 544 -15.15 11.48 19.16
N ASN A 545 -15.05 10.59 20.14
CA ASN A 545 -14.10 10.69 21.26
C ASN A 545 -12.66 10.34 20.85
N ALA A 546 -12.49 9.33 19.99
CA ALA A 546 -11.18 8.90 19.50
C ALA A 546 -10.54 9.93 18.56
N ALA A 547 -11.34 10.66 17.78
CA ALA A 547 -10.91 11.78 16.95
C ALA A 547 -10.42 12.94 17.81
N GLN A 548 -11.11 13.27 18.92
CA GLN A 548 -10.63 14.27 19.87
C GLN A 548 -9.23 13.91 20.40
N ARG A 549 -9.02 12.66 20.84
CA ARG A 549 -7.70 12.17 21.28
C ARG A 549 -6.67 12.18 20.14
N ASN A 550 -7.05 11.75 18.93
CA ASN A 550 -6.19 11.80 17.74
C ASN A 550 -5.70 13.21 17.43
N PHE A 551 -6.55 14.23 17.46
CA PHE A 551 -6.15 15.61 17.15
C PHE A 551 -5.57 16.38 18.36
N GLN A 552 -5.69 15.86 19.58
CA GLN A 552 -4.85 16.27 20.71
C GLN A 552 -3.40 15.81 20.52
N ARG A 553 -3.18 14.57 20.04
CA ARG A 553 -1.86 14.05 19.70
C ARG A 553 -1.28 14.68 18.42
N TRP A 554 -2.13 14.86 17.40
CA TRP A 554 -1.76 15.36 16.08
C TRP A 554 -2.55 16.65 15.75
N PRO A 555 -2.14 17.83 16.26
CA PRO A 555 -2.91 19.08 16.15
C PRO A 555 -2.83 19.71 14.73
N ASN A 556 -3.26 18.97 13.71
CA ASN A 556 -3.06 19.31 12.30
C ASN A 556 -4.35 19.75 11.54
N LEU A 557 -5.48 19.90 12.24
CA LEU A 557 -6.79 20.22 11.66
C LEU A 557 -6.77 21.48 10.75
N THR A 558 -6.01 22.50 11.15
CA THR A 558 -5.86 23.78 10.45
C THR A 558 -4.63 23.85 9.52
N THR A 559 -3.76 22.83 9.51
CA THR A 559 -2.53 22.81 8.70
C THR A 559 -2.84 22.53 7.23
N ARG A 560 -2.74 23.52 6.33
CA ARG A 560 -3.14 23.37 4.91
C ARG A 560 -2.40 22.25 4.17
N THR A 561 -1.16 21.94 4.54
CA THR A 561 -0.31 20.96 3.86
C THR A 561 0.19 19.89 4.83
N ILE A 562 0.02 18.61 4.47
CA ILE A 562 0.51 17.45 5.22
C ILE A 562 1.49 16.69 4.32
N GLY A 563 2.78 16.67 4.69
CA GLY A 563 3.84 16.29 3.76
C GLY A 563 3.85 17.22 2.55
N PHE A 564 3.63 16.67 1.35
CA PHE A 564 3.43 17.43 0.11
C PHE A 564 1.96 17.48 -0.35
N PHE A 565 1.03 16.93 0.44
CA PHE A 565 -0.41 16.93 0.10
C PHE A 565 -1.11 18.15 0.64
N ILE A 566 -1.88 18.81 -0.22
CA ILE A 566 -2.81 19.85 0.19
C ILE A 566 -4.07 19.18 0.75
N THR A 567 -4.54 19.68 1.90
CA THR A 567 -5.64 19.10 2.68
C THR A 567 -6.66 20.19 3.06
N PRO A 568 -7.94 19.85 3.25
CA PRO A 568 -8.92 20.78 3.79
C PRO A 568 -8.56 21.19 5.22
N THR A 569 -9.00 22.40 5.60
CA THR A 569 -8.77 22.98 6.91
C THR A 569 -10.11 23.31 7.58
N ALA A 570 -10.20 22.99 8.87
CA ALA A 570 -11.34 23.32 9.71
C ALA A 570 -10.85 23.54 11.15
N SER A 571 -11.61 24.29 11.95
CA SER A 571 -11.32 24.51 13.37
C SER A 571 -11.64 23.31 14.25
N THR A 572 -12.49 22.40 13.78
CA THR A 572 -12.91 21.17 14.49
C THR A 572 -12.89 19.97 13.56
N TRP A 573 -12.82 18.76 14.13
CA TRP A 573 -12.92 17.53 13.36
C TRP A 573 -14.32 17.36 12.72
N GLN A 574 -15.40 17.76 13.40
CA GLN A 574 -16.74 17.79 12.81
C GLN A 574 -16.80 18.69 11.56
N GLY A 575 -16.00 19.77 11.50
CA GLY A 575 -15.83 20.58 10.29
C GLY A 575 -15.13 19.84 9.13
N GLN A 576 -14.22 18.89 9.42
CA GLN A 576 -13.62 18.02 8.40
C GLN A 576 -14.62 17.00 7.86
N VAL A 577 -15.48 16.43 8.72
CA VAL A 577 -16.58 15.54 8.32
C VAL A 577 -17.63 16.29 7.50
N GLN A 578 -17.98 17.52 7.89
CA GLN A 578 -18.87 18.40 7.12
C GLN A 578 -18.27 18.73 5.74
N TYR A 579 -16.97 19.06 5.66
CA TYR A 579 -16.30 19.29 4.39
C TYR A 579 -16.38 18.07 3.47
N LEU A 580 -16.11 16.86 3.98
CA LEU A 580 -16.24 15.61 3.22
C LEU A 580 -17.67 15.43 2.69
N ARG A 581 -18.69 15.66 3.53
CA ARG A 581 -20.11 15.58 3.14
C ARG A 581 -20.44 16.56 2.01
N ASP A 582 -20.12 17.84 2.20
CA ASP A 582 -20.43 18.90 1.23
C ASP A 582 -19.68 18.72 -0.09
N TRP A 583 -18.41 18.30 -0.05
CA TRP A 583 -17.61 18.04 -1.24
C TRP A 583 -18.20 16.88 -2.05
N THR A 584 -18.51 15.76 -1.38
CA THR A 584 -19.07 14.55 -2.02
C THR A 584 -20.41 14.81 -2.68
N LEU A 585 -21.32 15.55 -2.03
CA LEU A 585 -22.61 15.90 -2.61
C LEU A 585 -22.48 16.84 -3.81
N ARG A 586 -21.60 17.86 -3.74
CA ARG A 586 -21.30 18.75 -4.88
C ARG A 586 -20.67 17.99 -6.05
N ARG A 587 -19.84 16.97 -5.77
CA ARG A 587 -19.25 16.12 -6.80
C ARG A 587 -20.29 15.23 -7.47
N ALA A 588 -21.16 14.58 -6.69
CA ALA A 588 -22.28 13.80 -7.22
C ALA A 588 -23.22 14.67 -8.09
N ALA A 589 -23.58 15.86 -7.62
CA ALA A 589 -24.40 16.81 -8.38
C ALA A 589 -23.74 17.30 -9.68
N TRP A 590 -22.40 17.39 -9.74
CA TRP A 590 -21.71 17.66 -11.00
C TRP A 590 -21.73 16.44 -11.94
N LEU A 591 -21.55 15.23 -11.41
CA LEU A 591 -21.62 13.98 -12.18
C LEU A 591 -23.01 13.71 -12.77
N ASP A 592 -24.08 14.18 -12.10
CA ASP A 592 -25.46 14.20 -12.60
C ASP A 592 -25.71 15.24 -13.73
N SER A 593 -24.74 16.12 -14.02
CA SER A 593 -24.94 17.21 -14.99
C SER A 593 -24.81 16.74 -16.45
N THR A 594 -25.33 17.55 -17.38
CA THR A 594 -25.13 17.35 -18.83
C THR A 594 -23.68 17.54 -19.28
N ALA A 595 -22.84 18.19 -18.46
CA ALA A 595 -21.40 18.32 -18.70
C ALA A 595 -20.59 17.10 -18.23
N ALA A 596 -21.23 16.16 -17.53
CA ALA A 596 -20.63 14.92 -17.04
C ALA A 596 -21.31 13.69 -17.69
N TRP A 597 -21.94 12.80 -16.92
CA TRP A 597 -22.57 11.59 -17.47
C TRP A 597 -23.86 11.84 -18.27
N GLY A 598 -24.33 13.07 -18.39
CA GLY A 598 -25.39 13.39 -19.35
C GLY A 598 -26.77 13.62 -18.73
N GLY A 599 -26.84 14.48 -17.73
CA GLY A 599 -28.08 15.12 -17.29
C GLY A 599 -28.88 14.34 -16.23
N PRO A 600 -29.84 15.03 -15.58
CA PRO A 600 -30.55 14.48 -14.44
C PRO A 600 -31.34 13.25 -14.83
N VAL A 601 -31.29 12.23 -13.97
CA VAL A 601 -32.20 11.08 -14.04
C VAL A 601 -33.62 11.62 -14.03
N ALA A 602 -34.43 11.31 -15.03
CA ALA A 602 -35.85 11.56 -14.95
C ALA A 602 -36.39 10.77 -13.75
N SER A 603 -36.80 11.48 -12.69
CA SER A 603 -37.42 10.84 -11.52
C SER A 603 -38.60 9.99 -11.98
N PRO A 604 -38.79 8.78 -11.44
CA PRO A 604 -40.01 8.03 -11.70
C PRO A 604 -41.18 8.87 -11.17
N SER A 605 -41.97 9.41 -12.10
CA SER A 605 -43.16 10.18 -11.75
C SER A 605 -44.12 9.29 -10.96
N PRO A 606 -44.67 9.73 -9.81
CA PRO A 606 -45.69 8.95 -9.12
C PRO A 606 -46.89 8.81 -10.06
N SER A 607 -47.16 7.56 -10.46
CA SER A 607 -48.10 7.21 -11.53
C SER A 607 -49.50 7.84 -11.32
N PRO A 608 -49.99 8.70 -12.22
CA PRO A 608 -51.39 9.05 -12.29
C PRO A 608 -52.15 8.03 -13.16
N SER A 609 -53.35 7.65 -12.70
CA SER A 609 -54.29 6.80 -13.44
C SER A 609 -54.72 7.42 -14.79
N PRO A 610 -55.21 6.61 -15.75
CA PRO A 610 -55.29 6.99 -17.16
C PRO A 610 -56.46 7.93 -17.48
N SER A 611 -56.25 8.85 -18.44
CA SER A 611 -57.34 9.45 -19.23
C SER A 611 -56.89 10.03 -20.58
N VAL A 612 -57.37 9.35 -21.64
CA VAL A 612 -57.85 9.82 -22.96
C VAL A 612 -57.21 11.04 -23.68
N SER A 613 -56.76 10.79 -24.91
CA SER A 613 -56.45 11.76 -25.99
C SER A 613 -57.71 12.04 -26.85
N PRO A 614 -57.82 13.11 -27.69
CA PRO A 614 -57.10 13.16 -29.00
C PRO A 614 -56.83 14.53 -29.71
N SER A 615 -55.93 14.52 -30.72
CA SER A 615 -55.86 15.39 -31.95
C SER A 615 -55.57 16.91 -31.84
N ALA A 616 -54.97 17.65 -32.81
CA ALA A 616 -54.26 17.34 -34.09
C ALA A 616 -53.36 18.55 -34.59
N SER A 617 -52.57 18.32 -35.66
CA SER A 617 -51.54 19.15 -36.39
C SER A 617 -52.04 20.46 -37.09
N PRO A 618 -51.24 21.33 -37.82
CA PRO A 618 -49.85 21.21 -38.35
C PRO A 618 -48.90 22.48 -38.44
N SER A 619 -47.68 22.24 -39.00
CA SER A 619 -46.54 23.06 -39.59
C SER A 619 -46.78 24.45 -40.24
N PRO A 620 -45.75 25.28 -40.68
CA PRO A 620 -44.40 24.92 -41.23
C PRO A 620 -43.14 25.83 -40.93
N SER A 621 -42.02 25.50 -41.62
CA SER A 621 -40.63 26.04 -41.58
C SER A 621 -40.39 27.33 -42.45
N PRO A 622 -39.18 27.96 -42.54
CA PRO A 622 -38.04 27.44 -43.34
C PRO A 622 -36.57 27.79 -42.92
N SER A 623 -35.65 27.11 -43.63
CA SER A 623 -34.17 26.99 -43.57
C SER A 623 -33.30 28.15 -44.14
N VAL A 624 -32.00 28.21 -43.76
CA VAL A 624 -30.87 28.55 -44.67
C VAL A 624 -29.50 27.95 -44.25
N SER A 625 -28.68 27.62 -45.27
CA SER A 625 -27.23 27.25 -45.32
C SER A 625 -26.63 27.90 -46.61
N PRO A 626 -25.38 27.68 -47.15
CA PRO A 626 -24.24 26.79 -46.79
C PRO A 626 -22.78 27.36 -47.02
N SER A 627 -21.75 26.47 -46.98
CA SER A 627 -20.43 26.52 -47.70
C SER A 627 -19.28 27.44 -47.19
N ALA A 628 -17.97 27.16 -47.37
CA ALA A 628 -17.21 26.02 -47.97
C ALA A 628 -15.73 25.89 -47.47
N SER A 629 -15.03 24.81 -47.89
CA SER A 629 -13.60 24.41 -47.65
C SER A 629 -12.59 25.10 -48.63
N PRO A 630 -11.23 24.84 -48.74
CA PRO A 630 -10.43 23.63 -48.39
C PRO A 630 -8.95 23.82 -47.85
N SER A 631 -8.20 22.71 -47.76
CA SER A 631 -6.78 22.49 -47.32
C SER A 631 -5.72 22.77 -48.44
N PRO A 632 -4.36 22.73 -48.27
CA PRO A 632 -3.54 21.54 -47.89
C PRO A 632 -2.21 21.76 -47.08
N SER A 633 -1.45 20.67 -46.85
CA SER A 633 -0.14 20.55 -46.14
C SER A 633 1.09 20.64 -47.08
N PRO A 634 2.38 20.74 -46.63
CA PRO A 634 3.18 19.55 -46.26
C PRO A 634 4.28 19.73 -45.17
N SER A 635 5.03 18.64 -44.91
CA SER A 635 6.01 18.37 -43.82
C SER A 635 7.49 18.66 -44.15
N VAL A 636 8.35 18.92 -43.14
CA VAL A 636 9.68 18.27 -42.95
C VAL A 636 10.30 18.50 -41.56
N SER A 637 11.13 17.55 -41.10
CA SER A 637 12.07 17.62 -39.95
C SER A 637 13.51 17.47 -40.49
N PRO A 638 14.55 18.02 -39.83
CA PRO A 638 15.45 17.11 -39.08
C PRO A 638 16.14 17.71 -37.83
N SER A 639 16.68 16.82 -36.99
CA SER A 639 17.67 17.09 -35.92
C SER A 639 19.10 16.89 -36.46
N PRO A 640 20.16 17.53 -35.91
CA PRO A 640 20.94 16.85 -34.86
C PRO A 640 21.56 17.76 -33.77
N SER A 641 21.95 17.12 -32.66
CA SER A 641 22.80 17.68 -31.58
C SER A 641 24.28 17.76 -31.99
N PRO A 642 25.09 18.65 -31.38
CA PRO A 642 26.10 18.12 -30.46
C PRO A 642 26.39 18.97 -29.21
N SER A 643 26.92 18.32 -28.17
CA SER A 643 27.64 18.90 -27.03
C SER A 643 29.09 18.36 -27.06
N PRO A 644 30.12 19.15 -26.69
CA PRO A 644 30.73 18.92 -25.37
C PRO A 644 31.44 20.10 -24.67
N SER A 645 31.41 20.02 -23.33
CA SER A 645 32.45 20.35 -22.34
C SER A 645 32.84 21.81 -21.96
N PRO A 646 33.24 22.04 -20.68
CA PRO A 646 33.37 23.37 -20.08
C PRO A 646 34.84 23.85 -19.89
N SER A 647 35.01 25.14 -19.58
CA SER A 647 36.31 25.72 -19.22
C SER A 647 36.28 26.67 -18.01
N GLY A 648 37.07 26.33 -16.98
CA GLY A 648 37.84 27.29 -16.18
C GLY A 648 37.15 28.09 -15.05
N GLY A 649 37.20 27.57 -13.82
CA GLY A 649 36.98 28.32 -12.57
C GLY A 649 37.42 27.48 -11.36
N ALA A 650 38.21 28.02 -10.44
CA ALA A 650 39.04 27.23 -9.53
C ALA A 650 38.40 26.79 -8.19
N SER A 651 38.83 25.62 -7.70
CA SER A 651 38.84 25.10 -6.31
C SER A 651 37.54 25.14 -5.48
N GLY A 652 37.08 23.96 -5.03
CA GLY A 652 36.01 23.90 -4.01
C GLY A 652 35.44 22.54 -3.62
N ALA A 653 36.20 21.44 -3.76
CA ALA A 653 35.81 20.05 -3.44
C ALA A 653 34.57 19.44 -4.14
N CYS A 654 33.72 20.23 -4.79
CA CYS A 654 32.61 19.76 -5.63
C CYS A 654 32.42 20.59 -6.91
N SER A 655 31.67 20.04 -7.87
CA SER A 655 31.16 20.73 -9.06
C SER A 655 29.66 20.45 -9.24
N ALA A 656 28.97 21.26 -10.04
CA ALA A 656 27.55 21.08 -10.34
C ALA A 656 27.22 21.40 -11.80
N THR A 657 26.37 20.58 -12.41
CA THR A 657 25.94 20.70 -13.81
C THR A 657 24.43 20.67 -13.90
N VAL A 658 23.82 21.69 -14.51
CA VAL A 658 22.36 21.74 -14.75
C VAL A 658 22.06 21.21 -16.15
N ARG A 659 21.04 20.35 -16.27
CA ARG A 659 20.40 20.02 -17.55
C ARG A 659 18.91 20.31 -17.52
N VAL A 660 18.35 20.72 -18.65
CA VAL A 660 16.89 20.74 -18.86
C VAL A 660 16.46 19.30 -19.17
N VAL A 661 15.46 18.80 -18.44
CA VAL A 661 14.88 17.46 -18.61
C VAL A 661 13.67 17.51 -19.55
N SER A 662 12.83 18.53 -19.42
CA SER A 662 11.65 18.77 -20.25
C SER A 662 11.26 20.25 -20.21
N SER A 663 10.46 20.71 -21.17
CA SER A 663 9.94 22.08 -21.19
C SER A 663 8.56 22.18 -21.84
N TRP A 664 7.81 23.21 -21.46
CA TRP A 664 6.44 23.49 -21.93
C TRP A 664 6.22 25.01 -22.01
N PRO A 665 5.12 25.50 -22.60
CA PRO A 665 4.82 26.94 -22.63
C PRO A 665 4.76 27.53 -21.22
N GLY A 666 5.72 28.39 -20.90
CA GLY A 666 5.81 29.07 -19.60
C GLY A 666 6.60 28.35 -18.50
N GLY A 667 7.16 27.16 -18.73
CA GLY A 667 7.97 26.49 -17.71
C GLY A 667 8.82 25.31 -18.21
N PHE A 668 9.63 24.76 -17.30
CA PHE A 668 10.55 23.66 -17.60
C PHE A 668 10.95 22.88 -16.35
N GLN A 669 11.39 21.64 -16.54
CA GLN A 669 12.04 20.84 -15.51
C GLN A 669 13.56 20.88 -15.70
N GLY A 670 14.29 21.17 -14.64
CA GLY A 670 15.73 21.02 -14.58
C GLY A 670 16.16 19.92 -13.61
N GLU A 671 17.28 19.29 -13.89
CA GLU A 671 18.00 18.46 -12.93
C GLU A 671 19.44 18.95 -12.81
N VAL A 672 19.96 18.96 -11.59
CA VAL A 672 21.32 19.33 -11.25
C VAL A 672 22.05 18.11 -10.72
N THR A 673 23.12 17.72 -11.39
CA THR A 673 24.08 16.73 -10.88
C THR A 673 25.14 17.45 -10.08
N VAL A 674 25.34 17.04 -8.83
CA VAL A 674 26.42 17.50 -7.95
C VAL A 674 27.46 16.40 -7.85
N SER A 675 28.73 16.73 -8.11
CA SER A 675 29.84 15.78 -8.14
C SER A 675 30.88 16.14 -7.09
N ALA A 676 31.28 15.18 -6.26
CA ALA A 676 32.45 15.31 -5.40
C ALA A 676 33.74 15.22 -6.25
N GLY A 677 34.76 15.97 -5.86
CA GLY A 677 36.09 15.89 -6.46
C GLY A 677 36.85 14.64 -6.02
N ASN A 678 38.19 14.71 -6.03
CA ASN A 678 39.06 13.63 -5.59
C ASN A 678 39.10 13.41 -4.06
N ALA A 679 38.30 14.15 -3.29
CA ALA A 679 38.10 14.01 -1.86
C ALA A 679 36.60 13.85 -1.55
N ALA A 680 36.28 13.18 -0.44
CA ALA A 680 34.92 13.11 0.06
C ALA A 680 34.47 14.47 0.61
N ILE A 681 33.18 14.79 0.48
CA ILE A 681 32.56 16.01 1.00
C ILE A 681 31.45 15.66 1.99
N ASN A 682 31.22 16.51 2.99
CA ASN A 682 30.16 16.36 3.98
C ASN A 682 29.26 17.61 4.00
N GLY A 683 28.54 17.76 2.90
CA GLY A 683 27.71 18.92 2.59
C GLY A 683 28.08 19.52 1.23
N TRP A 684 27.09 20.09 0.56
CA TRP A 684 27.30 20.84 -0.67
C TRP A 684 26.32 22.01 -0.77
N THR A 685 26.73 23.04 -1.49
CA THR A 685 25.89 24.20 -1.79
C THR A 685 26.11 24.60 -3.24
N VAL A 686 25.04 24.55 -4.03
CA VAL A 686 25.04 24.91 -5.45
C VAL A 686 24.42 26.29 -5.64
N LYS A 687 25.03 27.11 -6.50
CA LYS A 687 24.55 28.46 -6.82
C LYS A 687 24.53 28.70 -8.32
N TRP A 688 23.54 29.45 -8.78
CA TRP A 688 23.51 29.99 -10.15
C TRP A 688 22.64 31.24 -10.20
N THR A 689 22.72 31.98 -11.30
CA THR A 689 21.83 33.10 -11.61
C THR A 689 21.11 32.81 -12.91
N TRP A 690 19.81 33.08 -12.95
CA TRP A 690 19.01 32.96 -14.17
C TRP A 690 19.41 34.03 -15.20
N PRO A 691 19.58 33.68 -16.49
CA PRO A 691 19.94 34.65 -17.53
C PRO A 691 18.75 35.50 -18.01
N GLY A 692 17.55 35.26 -17.48
CA GLY A 692 16.34 36.04 -17.76
C GLY A 692 15.38 36.00 -16.56
N GLY A 693 14.09 36.21 -16.82
CA GLY A 693 13.04 36.24 -15.79
C GLY A 693 12.62 34.87 -15.22
N GLN A 694 13.46 33.84 -15.32
CA GLN A 694 13.15 32.54 -14.75
C GLN A 694 13.12 32.58 -13.22
N THR A 695 12.30 31.72 -12.62
CA THR A 695 12.19 31.51 -11.17
C THR A 695 11.95 30.04 -10.88
N ILE A 696 12.37 29.54 -9.72
CA ILE A 696 12.06 28.17 -9.28
C ILE A 696 10.68 28.18 -8.61
N THR A 697 9.80 27.28 -9.05
CA THR A 697 8.47 27.08 -8.44
C THR A 697 8.45 25.90 -7.47
N GLN A 698 9.26 24.87 -7.73
CA GLN A 698 9.37 23.67 -6.90
C GLN A 698 10.79 23.11 -6.99
N LEU A 699 11.31 22.53 -5.91
CA LEU A 699 12.60 21.86 -5.88
C LEU A 699 12.51 20.60 -5.00
N TRP A 700 13.25 19.56 -5.34
CA TRP A 700 13.34 18.30 -4.58
C TRP A 700 14.78 17.78 -4.59
N GLY A 701 15.18 17.08 -3.52
CA GLY A 701 16.56 16.62 -3.33
C GLY A 701 17.53 17.70 -2.86
N GLY A 702 17.02 18.86 -2.42
CA GLY A 702 17.82 19.96 -1.89
C GLY A 702 16.95 21.04 -1.24
N LEU A 703 17.59 21.89 -0.46
CA LEU A 703 16.96 23.00 0.26
C LEU A 703 17.26 24.32 -0.46
N ASN A 704 16.26 24.89 -1.15
CA ASN A 704 16.41 26.22 -1.74
C ASN A 704 16.38 27.31 -0.65
N SER A 705 17.35 28.22 -0.70
CA SER A 705 17.50 29.37 0.18
C SER A 705 17.67 30.71 -0.57
N GLY A 706 17.57 30.69 -1.90
CA GLY A 706 17.61 31.88 -2.76
C GLY A 706 16.22 32.39 -3.14
N SER A 707 16.12 33.68 -3.43
CA SER A 707 14.90 34.36 -3.91
C SER A 707 15.19 35.21 -5.16
N GLY A 708 14.24 35.24 -6.09
CA GLY A 708 14.39 35.96 -7.36
C GLY A 708 15.29 35.26 -8.36
N SER A 709 16.12 36.02 -9.08
CA SER A 709 16.99 35.52 -10.15
C SER A 709 18.23 34.77 -9.67
N ALA A 710 18.62 34.93 -8.40
CA ALA A 710 19.77 34.26 -7.79
C ALA A 710 19.32 33.04 -6.97
N VAL A 711 19.78 31.86 -7.36
CA VAL A 711 19.44 30.59 -6.70
C VAL A 711 20.59 30.13 -5.80
N THR A 712 20.25 29.60 -4.63
CA THR A 712 21.20 28.89 -3.74
C THR A 712 20.51 27.67 -3.15
N VAL A 713 20.98 26.48 -3.53
CA VAL A 713 20.45 25.19 -3.08
C VAL A 713 21.49 24.50 -2.21
N ARG A 714 21.10 23.99 -1.05
CA ARG A 714 21.96 23.18 -0.17
C ARG A 714 21.50 21.72 -0.18
N ASN A 715 22.37 20.83 0.25
CA ASN A 715 22.01 19.42 0.44
C ASN A 715 20.87 19.26 1.46
N GLU A 716 20.11 18.18 1.28
CA GLU A 716 19.24 17.62 2.33
C GLU A 716 20.09 16.91 3.40
N SER A 717 19.46 16.56 4.53
CA SER A 717 20.10 15.81 5.61
C SER A 717 20.66 14.45 5.18
N TRP A 718 20.14 13.86 4.10
CA TRP A 718 20.45 12.50 3.64
C TRP A 718 21.38 12.43 2.41
N ASN A 719 21.61 13.54 1.68
CA ASN A 719 22.47 13.55 0.47
C ASN A 719 23.67 14.51 0.54
N GLY A 720 24.01 15.03 1.73
CA GLY A 720 25.19 15.88 1.92
C GLY A 720 26.52 15.14 1.84
N SER A 721 26.58 13.88 2.31
CA SER A 721 27.81 13.09 2.35
C SER A 721 28.03 12.35 1.02
N LEU A 722 29.08 12.72 0.29
CA LEU A 722 29.50 12.06 -0.95
C LEU A 722 30.94 11.59 -0.84
N ALA A 723 31.21 10.34 -1.22
CA ALA A 723 32.57 9.83 -1.34
C ALA A 723 33.29 10.47 -2.55
N ALA A 724 34.63 10.44 -2.54
CA ALA A 724 35.44 10.97 -3.64
C ALA A 724 35.02 10.38 -4.99
N ASN A 725 34.87 11.24 -6.00
CA ASN A 725 34.42 10.93 -7.36
C ASN A 725 33.00 10.33 -7.47
N THR A 726 32.15 10.47 -6.43
CA THR A 726 30.73 10.12 -6.51
C THR A 726 29.85 11.33 -6.76
N THR A 727 28.59 11.08 -7.15
CA THR A 727 27.63 12.14 -7.48
C THR A 727 26.31 11.95 -6.75
N THR A 728 25.54 13.03 -6.65
CA THR A 728 24.11 13.01 -6.30
C THR A 728 23.35 13.94 -7.24
N THR A 729 22.03 13.88 -7.23
CA THR A 729 21.17 14.71 -8.07
C THR A 729 20.05 15.35 -7.26
N PHE A 730 19.65 16.53 -7.69
CA PHE A 730 18.44 17.20 -7.22
C PHE A 730 17.72 17.82 -8.43
N GLY A 731 16.40 17.98 -8.36
CA GLY A 731 15.60 18.47 -9.48
C GLY A 731 14.72 19.64 -9.09
N PHE A 732 14.28 20.41 -10.08
CA PHE A 732 13.42 21.57 -9.88
C PHE A 732 12.47 21.79 -11.06
N LEU A 733 11.35 22.47 -10.79
CA LEU A 733 10.52 23.10 -11.80
C LEU A 733 10.84 24.60 -11.84
N GLY A 734 11.04 25.13 -13.04
CA GLY A 734 11.27 26.54 -13.32
C GLY A 734 10.13 27.13 -14.14
N ASN A 735 9.75 28.37 -13.83
CA ASN A 735 8.93 29.21 -14.70
C ASN A 735 9.79 29.95 -15.74
N GLY A 736 9.19 30.27 -16.88
CA GLY A 736 9.83 30.98 -18.00
C GLY A 736 10.46 30.05 -19.04
N SER A 737 11.16 30.64 -20.01
CA SER A 737 11.81 29.89 -21.10
C SER A 737 12.92 28.98 -20.55
N ALA A 738 12.92 27.72 -20.99
CA ALA A 738 13.88 26.72 -20.55
C ALA A 738 15.33 27.11 -20.82
N VAL A 739 16.19 26.98 -19.81
CA VAL A 739 17.62 27.28 -19.93
C VAL A 739 18.42 26.46 -18.91
N ALA A 740 19.62 26.03 -19.31
CA ALA A 740 20.62 25.42 -18.44
C ALA A 740 21.66 26.49 -18.05
N PRO A 741 21.58 27.09 -16.85
CA PRO A 741 22.53 28.10 -16.40
C PRO A 741 23.83 27.45 -15.93
N THR A 742 24.93 28.20 -16.00
CA THR A 742 26.20 27.80 -15.37
C THR A 742 26.04 27.82 -13.85
N ALA A 743 26.23 26.67 -13.21
CA ALA A 743 26.19 26.52 -11.76
C ALA A 743 27.60 26.40 -11.17
N THR A 744 27.76 26.87 -9.93
CA THR A 744 28.96 26.68 -9.10
C THR A 744 28.60 25.84 -7.87
N CYS A 745 29.57 25.11 -7.32
CA CYS A 745 29.40 24.28 -6.13
C CYS A 745 30.48 24.59 -5.09
N THR A 746 30.12 24.54 -3.81
CA THR A 746 31.05 24.65 -2.68
C THR A 746 30.70 23.64 -1.59
N SER A 747 31.69 22.88 -1.10
CA SER A 747 31.62 22.13 0.16
C SER A 747 31.96 23.03 1.36
N PRO A 748 31.43 22.76 2.57
CA PRO A 748 32.07 23.14 3.83
C PRO A 748 33.49 22.57 3.96
#